data_AF-E2NFR9-F1
#
_entry.id   AF-E2NFR9-F1
#
_cell.length_a   1.000
_cell.length_b   1.000
_cell.length_c   1.000
_cell.angle_alpha   90.00
_cell.angle_beta   90.00
_cell.angle_gamma   90.00
#
_symmetry.space_group_name_H-M   'P 1'
#
loop_
_entity.id
_entity.type
_entity.pdbx_description
1 polymer ?
#
loop_
_entity_poly.entity_id
_entity_poly.type
_entity_poly.pdbx_seq_one_letter_code
_entity_poly.pdbx_strand_id
1 'polypeptide(L)'
;TPQPRFSWRLQSGQRNVMQTTYRLFVASSPELLSKNRTDVWDSGEVRSDASIWISYQGPSLQPNKRYYWKVQVTTGTGESAWSEPAFWGMGLMGETRWKGRWIGMDRPMPWDSETMFSRLSARYVRKEFKLSKAIKEATLHISGLGVYECLINGERVGDLVLAPAPTDYRKTVLYNSYDVTSLLRSQADNAIGITLGNGRYHFMRQNYRTYKIHNFGYPKVRMNLIVEYTDGSRETIATDTNWKLTADGPIRSNNEFDGEEYDARKELGSWSETGYDDSSWLQAERVSIPSGYLRGQTIPGIKVVEKINPRTIRKSANGYILDMGQNMVGWLRIRVKGNAGDSVRLRFAETLQPDGELYTANLRSAKVTDLYILKGEGIEEWAPRFVYHGFRYVEVSEFPGTPTLANFTGEVVNDDMPLTGTFECDNPILNQLVKNAFWGIRGNYKGIPLDCPQRDERQPWLGDHTNGALGESFLMENGPLYAKWMDDIRDAQREDGCIPDVVPAYYYYYTDNVTWPSTFIFISNMLYEQYGNPGAICKHYPAMKQWMEHIRTEFMNQSHIITRDRYGDWCLPPESPELIHSKDPARITDGKLIATAYYYKLLQYMIKFAQLQLDMPHTPDIAGQLHHQQLAEDIQEYQELAEHVKEGFNKTFWNQEKQYYSNNTVTANLLPLAFDMVPDTEKETVARQIIHKTVDYYNATIQCGVIGVQWLMRELVRMGRTDVAYVLATHTKYPGWGYMATNGATTIWELWNGNTADPAMNSGNHVMLLGDFLPYCYQHLAGIRNAAPGFKEIQMKPAFELKEVGFIRASHITPYGKVTSNWSQTATGYSWEISVPANSTATIWLPNADTSALTENGKPLKQSEGLQILCQEDGYTVCKIGSGKYNFQIKKNISYGKGRKGLLEDDFICRKPSFPESHAATIVEGRRGIVAAWFGGTKEKNPDCCIWVSRKTKTGWTEPQMVADGVLDGTKYACWNPVLTETPKGELQLYYKIGVNVAGWSGHVVTSKDGGKTWSKSRALPEGFLGPIKNKPVWIGKRMICPSSTEDENGWRIHFEISDDEGKTWRKIGPITASEIVETDQVKFSNQKHKTIQVIQPTILTHKDGKLQALCRTQNNGSVATTWSEDNGESWSPVTFIDLPNNNSGIDGITLKDGRHLLVYNHYRYIKGKRKERTPINVAISDDGMHWKAAVVLEDSPINQYSYPSVIQGKDGKVHIVYTWRRQRIKYACLDPQQVEVTSFEEVGWKE
;
A
#
# COMPACT_ATOMS: atom_id res chain seq x y z
N THR A 1 -23.78 -9.33 24.13
CA THR A 1 -24.99 -9.55 23.33
C THR A 1 -25.76 -10.73 23.92
N PRO A 2 -27.10 -10.71 23.97
CA PRO A 2 -27.90 -11.89 24.34
C PRO A 2 -27.88 -13.00 23.29
N GLN A 3 -27.51 -12.68 22.04
CA GLN A 3 -27.36 -13.61 20.93
C GLN A 3 -25.91 -13.54 20.42
N PRO A 4 -24.97 -14.29 21.02
CA PRO A 4 -23.63 -14.43 20.45
C PRO A 4 -23.69 -15.10 19.07
N ARG A 5 -22.67 -14.85 18.25
CA ARG A 5 -22.56 -15.40 16.89
C ARG A 5 -21.36 -16.33 16.81
N PHE A 6 -21.55 -17.50 16.20
CA PHE A 6 -20.53 -18.52 16.01
C PHE A 6 -19.96 -18.45 14.60
N SER A 7 -18.66 -18.68 14.48
CA SER A 7 -17.98 -18.85 13.19
C SER A 7 -16.94 -19.95 13.34
N TRP A 8 -16.74 -20.73 12.28
CA TRP A 8 -15.75 -21.80 12.24
C TRP A 8 -15.10 -21.88 10.86
N ARG A 9 -13.83 -22.29 10.85
CA ARG A 9 -13.04 -22.50 9.64
C ARG A 9 -12.85 -23.99 9.44
N LEU A 10 -12.98 -24.45 8.19
CA LEU A 10 -12.76 -25.84 7.84
C LEU A 10 -11.31 -26.03 7.37
N GLN A 11 -10.71 -27.16 7.74
CA GLN A 11 -9.40 -27.58 7.25
C GLN A 11 -9.53 -28.95 6.58
N SER A 12 -8.99 -29.07 5.38
CA SER A 12 -8.92 -30.34 4.66
C SER A 12 -7.70 -30.38 3.74
N GLY A 13 -7.14 -31.58 3.58
CA GLY A 13 -6.14 -31.87 2.55
C GLY A 13 -6.75 -32.21 1.18
N GLN A 14 -8.07 -32.40 1.10
CA GLN A 14 -8.78 -32.69 -0.15
C GLN A 14 -9.21 -31.40 -0.86
N ARG A 15 -9.44 -31.49 -2.17
CA ARG A 15 -9.99 -30.39 -2.98
C ARG A 15 -11.52 -30.35 -2.92
N ASN A 16 -12.09 -29.18 -3.21
CA ASN A 16 -13.53 -28.97 -3.37
C ASN A 16 -14.38 -29.34 -2.15
N VAL A 17 -13.81 -29.20 -0.97
CA VAL A 17 -14.54 -29.40 0.29
C VAL A 17 -15.44 -28.20 0.52
N MET A 18 -16.75 -28.46 0.49
CA MET A 18 -17.83 -27.51 0.77
C MET A 18 -18.70 -28.09 1.89
N GLN A 19 -19.13 -27.24 2.82
CA GLN A 19 -20.07 -27.61 3.87
C GLN A 19 -21.47 -27.78 3.27
N THR A 20 -22.22 -28.78 3.75
CA THR A 20 -23.63 -28.99 3.38
C THR A 20 -24.56 -28.90 4.60
N THR A 21 -24.11 -29.37 5.76
CA THR A 21 -24.83 -29.25 7.03
C THR A 21 -23.88 -28.91 8.18
N TYR A 22 -24.42 -28.39 9.27
CA TYR A 22 -23.72 -28.26 10.55
C TYR A 22 -24.62 -28.66 11.72
N ARG A 23 -24.00 -28.98 12.85
CA ARG A 23 -24.66 -29.14 14.15
C ARG A 23 -23.81 -28.51 15.26
N LEU A 24 -24.45 -27.68 16.07
CA LEU A 24 -23.84 -26.96 17.19
C LEU A 24 -24.36 -27.52 18.51
N PHE A 25 -23.43 -27.79 19.42
CA PHE A 25 -23.75 -28.00 20.83
C PHE A 25 -23.26 -26.82 21.65
N VAL A 26 -24.11 -26.33 22.55
CA VAL A 26 -23.75 -25.41 23.63
C VAL A 26 -24.11 -26.04 24.95
N ALA A 27 -23.16 -26.17 25.87
CA ALA A 27 -23.39 -26.74 27.19
C ALA A 27 -22.96 -25.81 28.33
N SER A 28 -23.43 -26.11 29.53
CA SER A 28 -23.04 -25.41 30.76
C SER A 28 -21.68 -25.85 31.33
N SER A 29 -21.12 -26.96 30.83
CA SER A 29 -19.85 -27.53 31.29
C SER A 29 -19.09 -28.23 30.16
N PRO A 30 -17.74 -28.24 30.21
CA PRO A 30 -16.93 -28.93 29.20
C PRO A 30 -17.07 -30.46 29.29
N GLU A 31 -17.36 -31.02 30.47
CA GLU A 31 -17.54 -32.46 30.67
C GLU A 31 -18.72 -33.00 29.86
N LEU A 32 -19.81 -32.24 29.73
CA LEU A 32 -20.95 -32.62 28.90
C LEU A 32 -20.54 -32.70 27.42
N LEU A 33 -19.82 -31.70 26.93
CA LEU A 33 -19.35 -31.68 25.54
C LEU A 33 -18.35 -32.78 25.24
N SER A 34 -17.49 -33.15 26.20
CA SER A 34 -16.55 -34.28 26.04
C SER A 34 -17.26 -35.61 25.77
N LYS A 35 -18.51 -35.75 26.26
CA LYS A 35 -19.38 -36.92 26.04
C LYS A 35 -20.35 -36.75 24.87
N ASN A 36 -20.16 -35.72 24.03
CA ASN A 36 -21.08 -35.33 22.96
C ASN A 36 -22.52 -35.11 23.47
N ARG A 37 -22.67 -34.44 24.62
CA ARG A 37 -23.98 -34.09 25.20
C ARG A 37 -24.05 -32.59 25.44
N THR A 38 -25.28 -32.07 25.44
CA THR A 38 -25.58 -30.66 25.69
C THR A 38 -26.83 -30.54 26.56
N ASP A 39 -26.83 -29.57 27.46
CA ASP A 39 -27.94 -29.21 28.36
C ASP A 39 -28.49 -27.80 28.11
N VAL A 40 -27.85 -27.01 27.22
CA VAL A 40 -28.28 -25.63 26.94
C VAL A 40 -28.88 -25.53 25.54
N TRP A 41 -28.14 -25.89 24.50
CA TRP A 41 -28.64 -25.82 23.13
C TRP A 41 -28.02 -26.89 22.24
N ASP A 42 -28.88 -27.49 21.40
CA ASP A 42 -28.53 -28.34 20.27
C ASP A 42 -29.23 -27.71 19.05
N SER A 43 -28.47 -27.31 18.04
CA SER A 43 -29.10 -26.75 16.83
C SER A 43 -29.89 -27.79 16.04
N GLY A 44 -29.72 -29.08 16.33
CA GLY A 44 -30.02 -30.14 15.39
C GLY A 44 -29.10 -30.08 14.17
N GLU A 45 -29.31 -30.98 13.21
CA GLU A 45 -28.67 -30.85 11.91
C GLU A 45 -29.34 -29.71 11.12
N VAL A 46 -28.56 -28.69 10.78
CA VAL A 46 -29.00 -27.55 9.99
C VAL A 46 -28.40 -27.65 8.59
N ARG A 47 -29.26 -27.71 7.58
CA ARG A 47 -28.84 -27.72 6.17
C ARG A 47 -28.45 -26.30 5.73
N SER A 48 -27.16 -26.02 5.74
CA SER A 48 -26.60 -24.73 5.35
C SER A 48 -25.11 -24.86 5.09
N ASP A 49 -24.61 -24.13 4.08
CA ASP A 49 -23.19 -23.99 3.79
C ASP A 49 -22.56 -22.78 4.51
N ALA A 50 -23.33 -22.07 5.34
CA ALA A 50 -22.84 -20.95 6.14
C ALA A 50 -21.99 -21.46 7.32
N SER A 51 -20.82 -20.84 7.50
CA SER A 51 -19.90 -21.15 8.61
C SER A 51 -19.41 -19.91 9.36
N ILE A 52 -19.99 -18.75 9.06
CA ILE A 52 -19.66 -17.47 9.68
C ILE A 52 -20.94 -16.78 10.15
N TRP A 53 -20.86 -16.05 11.26
CA TRP A 53 -21.95 -15.24 11.82
C TRP A 53 -23.24 -15.99 12.17
N ILE A 54 -23.15 -17.27 12.53
CA ILE A 54 -24.30 -18.09 12.91
C ILE A 54 -24.82 -17.67 14.29
N SER A 55 -25.99 -17.05 14.33
CA SER A 55 -26.60 -16.57 15.58
C SER A 55 -27.01 -17.71 16.51
N TYR A 56 -26.76 -17.54 17.80
CA TYR A 56 -27.31 -18.39 18.85
C TYR A 56 -28.85 -18.32 18.85
N GLN A 57 -29.51 -19.47 18.76
CA GLN A 57 -30.98 -19.61 18.80
C GLN A 57 -31.47 -20.46 19.97
N GLY A 58 -30.61 -20.74 20.95
CA GLY A 58 -30.98 -21.48 22.15
C GLY A 58 -31.74 -20.65 23.19
N PRO A 59 -31.99 -21.22 24.38
CA PRO A 59 -32.64 -20.54 25.49
C PRO A 59 -31.91 -19.28 25.95
N SER A 60 -32.60 -18.34 26.60
CA SER A 60 -32.01 -17.11 27.11
C SER A 60 -30.77 -17.36 27.98
N LEU A 61 -29.66 -16.71 27.60
CA LEU A 61 -28.39 -16.82 28.31
C LEU A 61 -28.44 -16.09 29.65
N GLN A 62 -27.78 -16.66 30.66
CA GLN A 62 -27.73 -16.14 32.01
C GLN A 62 -26.51 -15.23 32.22
N PRO A 63 -26.62 -14.16 33.03
CA PRO A 63 -25.49 -13.29 33.34
C PRO A 63 -24.46 -14.01 34.21
N ASN A 64 -23.19 -13.58 34.10
CA ASN A 64 -22.05 -14.19 34.81
C ASN A 64 -22.04 -15.72 34.72
N LYS A 65 -22.37 -16.27 33.55
CA LYS A 65 -22.34 -17.70 33.28
C LYS A 65 -21.40 -17.96 32.11
N ARG A 66 -20.57 -18.99 32.27
CA ARG A 66 -19.72 -19.52 31.20
C ARG A 66 -20.50 -20.57 30.41
N TYR A 67 -20.35 -20.51 29.10
CA TYR A 67 -20.94 -21.47 28.17
C TYR A 67 -19.85 -22.03 27.28
N TYR A 68 -19.95 -23.32 27.01
CA TYR A 68 -19.01 -24.05 26.17
C TYR A 68 -19.74 -24.46 24.90
N TRP A 69 -19.04 -24.51 23.77
CA TRP A 69 -19.63 -24.97 22.53
C TRP A 69 -18.64 -25.74 21.67
N LYS A 70 -19.21 -26.51 20.75
CA LYS A 70 -18.46 -27.17 19.68
C LYS A 70 -19.37 -27.37 18.47
N VAL A 71 -18.75 -27.59 17.33
CA VAL A 71 -19.45 -27.77 16.05
C VAL A 71 -19.00 -29.05 15.38
N GLN A 72 -19.93 -29.72 14.69
CA GLN A 72 -19.65 -30.77 13.72
C GLN A 72 -20.26 -30.35 12.40
N VAL A 73 -19.62 -30.70 11.28
CA VAL A 73 -20.13 -30.38 9.95
C VAL A 73 -20.17 -31.61 9.08
N THR A 74 -21.12 -31.65 8.14
CA THR A 74 -21.08 -32.57 7.01
C THR A 74 -20.63 -31.80 5.78
N THR A 75 -19.73 -32.40 5.02
CA THR A 75 -19.19 -31.83 3.78
C THR A 75 -19.47 -32.76 2.61
N GLY A 76 -19.18 -32.29 1.39
CA GLY A 76 -19.20 -33.16 0.19
C GLY A 76 -18.28 -34.38 0.26
N THR A 77 -17.34 -34.41 1.21
CA THR A 77 -16.38 -35.51 1.42
C THR A 77 -16.67 -36.37 2.64
N GLY A 78 -17.79 -36.13 3.33
CA GLY A 78 -18.20 -36.84 4.54
C GLY A 78 -18.32 -35.94 5.77
N GLU A 79 -18.62 -36.56 6.90
CA GLU A 79 -18.79 -35.91 8.20
C GLU A 79 -17.43 -35.60 8.84
N SER A 80 -17.31 -34.44 9.48
CA SER A 80 -16.12 -34.07 10.26
C SER A 80 -16.14 -34.70 11.64
N ALA A 81 -14.98 -34.74 12.30
CA ALA A 81 -14.97 -34.84 13.76
C ALA A 81 -15.64 -33.60 14.39
N TRP A 82 -16.09 -33.73 15.63
CA TRP A 82 -16.45 -32.57 16.45
C TRP A 82 -15.22 -31.68 16.65
N SER A 83 -15.41 -30.37 16.62
CA SER A 83 -14.36 -29.42 17.00
C SER A 83 -13.98 -29.61 18.47
N GLU A 84 -12.77 -29.18 18.80
CA GLU A 84 -12.41 -28.96 20.21
C GLU A 84 -13.43 -28.01 20.87
N PRO A 85 -13.82 -28.24 22.14
CA PRO A 85 -14.68 -27.33 22.86
C PRO A 85 -14.06 -25.93 23.01
N ALA A 86 -14.77 -24.92 22.53
CA ALA A 86 -14.48 -23.51 22.80
C ALA A 86 -15.47 -22.97 23.84
N PHE A 87 -15.23 -21.78 24.38
CA PHE A 87 -16.12 -21.19 25.39
C PHE A 87 -16.24 -19.68 25.28
N TRP A 88 -17.27 -19.12 25.91
CA TRP A 88 -17.40 -17.69 26.18
C TRP A 88 -18.01 -17.46 27.56
N GLY A 89 -17.75 -16.29 28.14
CA GLY A 89 -18.37 -15.83 29.38
C GLY A 89 -19.41 -14.75 29.12
N MET A 90 -20.56 -14.83 29.78
CA MET A 90 -21.53 -13.75 29.81
C MET A 90 -21.13 -12.72 30.88
N GLY A 91 -21.16 -11.44 30.53
CA GLY A 91 -21.04 -10.36 31.51
C GLY A 91 -22.28 -10.23 32.41
N LEU A 92 -22.41 -9.09 33.09
CA LEU A 92 -23.52 -8.82 34.01
C LEU A 92 -24.86 -8.47 33.31
N MET A 93 -24.84 -8.16 32.01
CA MET A 93 -26.06 -7.94 31.20
C MET A 93 -27.08 -6.94 31.79
N GLY A 94 -26.62 -5.89 32.47
CA GLY A 94 -27.48 -4.80 32.94
C GLY A 94 -26.96 -4.09 34.19
N GLU A 95 -27.34 -2.83 34.34
CA GLU A 95 -26.94 -1.96 35.45
C GLU A 95 -27.43 -2.49 36.81
N THR A 96 -28.65 -3.05 36.85
CA THR A 96 -29.28 -3.56 38.08
C THR A 96 -28.60 -4.77 38.71
N ARG A 97 -27.65 -5.40 38.01
CA ARG A 97 -26.91 -6.58 38.50
C ARG A 97 -25.58 -6.24 39.17
N TRP A 98 -25.19 -4.98 39.14
CA TRP A 98 -24.02 -4.51 39.86
C TRP A 98 -24.34 -4.31 41.34
N LYS A 99 -23.55 -4.94 42.23
CA LYS A 99 -23.62 -4.67 43.67
C LYS A 99 -22.60 -3.61 44.09
N GLY A 100 -21.49 -3.51 43.35
CA GLY A 100 -20.45 -2.52 43.57
C GLY A 100 -20.95 -1.10 43.33
N ARG A 101 -20.42 -0.17 44.10
CA ARG A 101 -20.59 1.27 43.95
C ARG A 101 -19.36 1.86 43.27
N TRP A 102 -19.54 2.97 42.57
CA TRP A 102 -18.41 3.77 42.12
C TRP A 102 -17.71 4.39 43.33
N ILE A 103 -16.44 4.05 43.49
CA ILE A 103 -15.58 4.57 44.54
C ILE A 103 -14.32 5.20 43.95
N GLY A 104 -13.77 6.19 44.63
CA GLY A 104 -12.59 6.92 44.17
C GLY A 104 -12.42 8.23 44.94
N MET A 105 -11.87 9.24 44.26
CA MET A 105 -11.72 10.58 44.81
C MET A 105 -11.89 11.62 43.68
N ASP A 106 -12.97 12.40 43.72
CA ASP A 106 -13.31 13.43 42.71
C ASP A 106 -12.60 14.79 42.99
N ARG A 107 -11.30 14.76 43.28
CA ARG A 107 -10.47 15.96 43.53
C ARG A 107 -8.96 15.68 43.35
N PRO A 108 -8.14 16.72 43.12
CA PRO A 108 -6.69 16.59 43.15
C PRO A 108 -6.16 16.54 44.59
N MET A 109 -4.99 15.94 44.78
CA MET A 109 -4.21 16.06 46.03
C MET A 109 -3.48 17.41 46.07
N PRO A 110 -3.04 17.89 47.25
CA PRO A 110 -2.32 19.17 47.36
C PRO A 110 -1.03 19.27 46.52
N TRP A 111 -0.42 18.14 46.15
CA TRP A 111 0.77 18.07 45.30
C TRP A 111 0.47 17.84 43.81
N ASP A 112 -0.78 17.57 43.46
CA ASP A 112 -1.21 17.45 42.07
C ASP A 112 -1.32 18.86 41.45
N SER A 113 -1.28 18.95 40.13
CA SER A 113 -1.32 20.20 39.37
C SER A 113 -2.22 20.06 38.15
N GLU A 114 -3.08 21.05 37.91
CA GLU A 114 -4.07 21.04 36.83
C GLU A 114 -3.83 22.19 35.83
N THR A 115 -2.56 22.36 35.45
CA THR A 115 -2.12 23.37 34.46
C THR A 115 -2.06 22.77 33.04
N MET A 116 -1.48 23.49 32.08
CA MET A 116 -1.20 22.92 30.75
C MET A 116 -0.31 21.66 30.81
N PHE A 117 0.54 21.56 31.83
CA PHE A 117 1.37 20.38 32.09
C PHE A 117 0.87 19.71 33.36
N SER A 118 -0.37 19.21 33.34
CA SER A 118 -0.97 18.65 34.55
C SER A 118 -0.19 17.44 35.04
N ARG A 119 -0.18 17.30 36.36
CA ARG A 119 0.39 16.17 37.09
C ARG A 119 -0.68 15.68 38.05
N LEU A 120 -1.17 14.48 37.82
CA LEU A 120 -2.19 13.85 38.65
C LEU A 120 -1.69 12.45 39.03
N SER A 121 -1.45 12.26 40.32
CA SER A 121 -0.96 11.01 40.90
C SER A 121 -1.96 9.87 40.73
N ALA A 122 -1.48 8.63 40.57
CA ALA A 122 -2.37 7.47 40.49
C ALA A 122 -3.13 7.27 41.81
N ARG A 123 -4.31 6.65 41.73
CA ARG A 123 -5.11 6.30 42.92
C ARG A 123 -5.03 4.81 43.17
N TYR A 124 -4.74 4.42 44.41
CA TYR A 124 -4.64 3.02 44.84
C TYR A 124 -5.80 2.73 45.77
N VAL A 125 -6.55 1.68 45.48
CA VAL A 125 -7.64 1.21 46.36
C VAL A 125 -7.47 -0.25 46.70
N ARG A 126 -7.75 -0.62 47.96
CA ARG A 126 -7.61 -2.00 48.42
C ARG A 126 -8.71 -2.45 49.37
N LYS A 127 -8.88 -3.77 49.48
CA LYS A 127 -9.71 -4.41 50.49
C LYS A 127 -9.22 -5.82 50.79
N GLU A 128 -9.22 -6.19 52.06
CA GLU A 128 -9.14 -7.57 52.52
C GLU A 128 -10.54 -8.13 52.75
N PHE A 129 -10.72 -9.41 52.44
CA PHE A 129 -11.98 -10.11 52.60
C PHE A 129 -11.73 -11.61 52.83
N LYS A 130 -12.68 -12.26 53.52
CA LYS A 130 -12.58 -13.67 53.86
C LYS A 130 -13.54 -14.49 53.02
N LEU A 131 -13.04 -15.55 52.39
CA LEU A 131 -13.87 -16.58 51.76
C LEU A 131 -13.92 -17.78 52.70
N SER A 132 -15.11 -18.29 53.01
CA SER A 132 -15.31 -19.32 54.04
C SER A 132 -15.49 -20.74 53.49
N LYS A 133 -15.61 -20.88 52.17
CA LYS A 133 -15.96 -22.14 51.49
C LYS A 133 -14.99 -22.45 50.35
N ALA A 134 -15.04 -23.70 49.87
CA ALA A 134 -14.26 -24.14 48.71
C ALA A 134 -14.82 -23.54 47.41
N ILE A 135 -13.96 -22.86 46.66
CA ILE A 135 -14.31 -22.14 45.43
C ILE A 135 -14.45 -23.13 44.27
N LYS A 136 -15.51 -22.96 43.47
CA LYS A 136 -15.72 -23.66 42.21
C LYS A 136 -15.30 -22.80 41.02
N GLU A 137 -15.75 -21.55 40.99
CA GLU A 137 -15.44 -20.58 39.93
C GLU A 137 -15.51 -19.16 40.52
N ALA A 138 -14.64 -18.26 40.07
CA ALA A 138 -14.71 -16.85 40.42
C ALA A 138 -14.47 -15.95 39.21
N THR A 139 -15.36 -14.96 39.02
CA THR A 139 -15.29 -13.99 37.93
C THR A 139 -15.20 -12.57 38.49
N LEU A 140 -14.19 -11.83 38.06
CA LEU A 140 -14.06 -10.40 38.33
C LEU A 140 -14.64 -9.59 37.16
N HIS A 141 -15.68 -8.80 37.40
CA HIS A 141 -16.13 -7.75 36.49
C HIS A 141 -15.66 -6.39 37.02
N ILE A 142 -14.86 -5.66 36.24
CA ILE A 142 -14.22 -4.42 36.69
C ILE A 142 -14.23 -3.34 35.61
N SER A 143 -14.55 -2.11 36.02
CA SER A 143 -14.39 -0.90 35.21
C SER A 143 -13.65 0.15 36.04
N GLY A 144 -12.40 0.41 35.69
CA GLY A 144 -11.65 1.56 36.16
C GLY A 144 -11.69 2.67 35.11
N LEU A 145 -12.36 3.77 35.41
CA LEU A 145 -12.44 4.92 34.52
C LEU A 145 -11.13 5.70 34.56
N GLY A 146 -10.60 5.96 33.38
CA GLY A 146 -9.22 6.35 33.16
C GLY A 146 -8.50 5.18 32.53
N VAL A 147 -7.72 4.46 33.31
CA VAL A 147 -7.21 3.11 33.04
C VAL A 147 -6.94 2.41 34.39
N TYR A 148 -6.87 1.09 34.44
CA TYR A 148 -6.58 0.37 35.70
C TYR A 148 -5.59 -0.80 35.55
N GLU A 149 -4.97 -1.14 36.67
CA GLU A 149 -4.29 -2.41 36.92
C GLU A 149 -4.87 -3.02 38.20
N CYS A 150 -5.14 -4.33 38.19
CA CYS A 150 -5.72 -5.04 39.34
C CYS A 150 -4.81 -6.19 39.76
N LEU A 151 -4.63 -6.36 41.07
CA LEU A 151 -3.90 -7.45 41.68
C LEU A 151 -4.79 -8.15 42.71
N ILE A 152 -4.72 -9.48 42.76
CA ILE A 152 -5.34 -10.31 43.79
C ILE A 152 -4.24 -11.13 44.45
N ASN A 153 -4.10 -11.02 45.77
CA ASN A 153 -3.07 -11.72 46.56
C ASN A 153 -1.63 -11.54 46.00
N GLY A 154 -1.31 -10.32 45.54
CA GLY A 154 0.00 -9.99 44.95
C GLY A 154 0.15 -10.36 43.47
N GLU A 155 -0.78 -11.10 42.88
CA GLU A 155 -0.73 -11.52 41.48
C GLU A 155 -1.60 -10.64 40.57
N ARG A 156 -1.08 -10.24 39.41
CA ARG A 156 -1.81 -9.41 38.45
C ARG A 156 -2.98 -10.16 37.83
N VAL A 157 -4.13 -9.50 37.73
CA VAL A 157 -5.32 -10.01 37.04
C VAL A 157 -5.20 -9.77 35.54
N GLY A 158 -5.09 -10.86 34.77
CA GLY A 158 -4.95 -10.83 33.32
C GLY A 158 -3.65 -10.14 32.84
N ASP A 159 -3.57 -9.91 31.54
CA ASP A 159 -2.40 -9.34 30.86
C ASP A 159 -2.68 -8.02 30.13
N LEU A 160 -3.91 -7.51 30.22
CA LEU A 160 -4.30 -6.25 29.58
C LEU A 160 -3.60 -5.06 30.23
N VAL A 161 -3.05 -4.18 29.41
CA VAL A 161 -2.57 -2.86 29.79
C VAL A 161 -3.55 -1.81 29.29
N LEU A 162 -3.55 -0.62 29.89
CA LEU A 162 -4.41 0.50 29.47
C LEU A 162 -5.91 0.13 29.37
N ALA A 163 -6.38 -0.78 30.23
CA ALA A 163 -7.76 -1.24 30.25
C ALA A 163 -8.65 -0.31 31.10
N PRO A 164 -9.96 -0.18 30.79
CA PRO A 164 -10.66 -0.70 29.61
C PRO A 164 -10.38 0.16 28.36
N ALA A 165 -10.82 -0.31 27.19
CA ALA A 165 -10.72 0.47 25.96
C ALA A 165 -11.47 1.83 26.07
N PRO A 166 -10.93 2.91 25.48
CA PRO A 166 -11.51 4.24 25.60
C PRO A 166 -12.79 4.40 24.77
N THR A 167 -13.74 5.19 25.28
CA THR A 167 -15.03 5.52 24.64
C THR A 167 -15.39 6.97 24.91
N ASP A 168 -16.53 7.44 24.39
CA ASP A 168 -17.20 8.62 24.95
C ASP A 168 -17.87 8.22 26.26
N TYR A 169 -17.22 8.54 27.39
CA TYR A 169 -17.69 8.14 28.72
C TYR A 169 -19.01 8.78 29.14
N ARG A 170 -19.54 9.73 28.36
CA ARG A 170 -20.90 10.29 28.57
C ARG A 170 -22.00 9.37 28.07
N LYS A 171 -21.66 8.42 27.19
CA LYS A 171 -22.61 7.55 26.49
C LYS A 171 -22.36 6.09 26.82
N THR A 172 -21.10 5.67 26.79
CA THR A 172 -20.70 4.27 27.01
C THR A 172 -19.50 4.20 27.96
N VAL A 173 -19.60 3.31 28.95
CA VAL A 173 -18.50 2.94 29.86
C VAL A 173 -18.22 1.46 29.71
N LEU A 174 -16.98 1.08 29.39
CA LEU A 174 -16.62 -0.33 29.23
C LEU A 174 -16.15 -0.98 30.54
N TYR A 175 -16.48 -2.26 30.72
CA TYR A 175 -15.92 -3.11 31.78
C TYR A 175 -15.33 -4.38 31.18
N ASN A 176 -14.30 -4.91 31.84
CA ASN A 176 -13.68 -6.19 31.50
C ASN A 176 -14.15 -7.28 32.48
N SER A 177 -14.09 -8.53 32.03
CA SER A 177 -14.44 -9.69 32.83
C SER A 177 -13.27 -10.67 32.80
N TYR A 178 -12.82 -11.14 33.96
CA TYR A 178 -11.70 -12.06 34.09
C TYR A 178 -12.10 -13.28 34.91
N ASP A 179 -11.62 -14.44 34.50
CA ASP A 179 -11.55 -15.60 35.38
C ASP A 179 -10.42 -15.37 36.38
N VAL A 180 -10.75 -15.35 37.67
CA VAL A 180 -9.78 -15.13 38.76
C VAL A 180 -9.79 -16.30 39.74
N THR A 181 -10.36 -17.44 39.35
CA THR A 181 -10.53 -18.61 40.20
C THR A 181 -9.22 -19.05 40.85
N SER A 182 -8.14 -19.11 40.07
CA SER A 182 -6.82 -19.53 40.54
C SER A 182 -6.07 -18.50 41.38
N LEU A 183 -6.50 -17.23 41.38
CA LEU A 183 -5.86 -16.16 42.14
C LEU A 183 -6.39 -16.09 43.58
N LEU A 184 -7.52 -16.74 43.86
CA LEU A 184 -8.17 -16.74 45.17
C LEU A 184 -7.79 -17.97 45.99
N ARG A 185 -7.65 -17.76 47.30
CA ARG A 185 -7.42 -18.82 48.29
C ARG A 185 -8.76 -19.21 48.91
N SER A 186 -9.12 -20.49 48.80
CA SER A 186 -10.32 -21.04 49.43
C SER A 186 -10.19 -21.06 50.95
N GLN A 187 -11.29 -20.82 51.66
CA GLN A 187 -11.34 -20.91 53.13
C GLN A 187 -10.27 -20.05 53.84
N ALA A 188 -9.91 -18.92 53.25
CA ALA A 188 -8.81 -18.07 53.69
C ALA A 188 -9.15 -16.60 53.49
N ASP A 189 -8.34 -15.76 54.13
CA ASP A 189 -8.33 -14.33 53.83
C ASP A 189 -7.67 -14.11 52.46
N ASN A 190 -8.19 -13.13 51.75
CA ASN A 190 -7.76 -12.71 50.44
C ASN A 190 -7.67 -11.18 50.41
N ALA A 191 -6.81 -10.65 49.55
CA ALA A 191 -6.67 -9.22 49.34
C ALA A 191 -6.78 -8.90 47.84
N ILE A 192 -7.35 -7.74 47.56
CA ILE A 192 -7.43 -7.18 46.21
C ILE A 192 -6.97 -5.73 46.23
N GLY A 193 -6.10 -5.38 45.29
CA GLY A 193 -5.56 -4.04 45.10
C GLY A 193 -5.80 -3.57 43.67
N ILE A 194 -6.26 -2.34 43.49
CA ILE A 194 -6.53 -1.74 42.18
C ILE A 194 -5.81 -0.39 42.11
N THR A 195 -4.98 -0.22 41.08
CA THR A 195 -4.34 1.04 40.74
C THR A 195 -5.12 1.69 39.60
N LEU A 196 -5.41 2.98 39.71
CA LEU A 196 -6.14 3.77 38.73
C LEU A 196 -5.25 4.87 38.16
N GLY A 197 -5.10 4.87 36.84
CA GLY A 197 -4.48 5.94 36.06
C GLY A 197 -5.51 6.87 35.41
N ASN A 198 -5.03 7.97 34.88
CA ASN A 198 -5.81 9.10 34.38
C ASN A 198 -6.49 8.78 33.03
N GLY A 199 -5.74 8.15 32.12
CA GLY A 199 -6.18 7.81 30.77
C GLY A 199 -6.85 8.98 30.04
N ARG A 200 -7.84 8.67 29.19
CA ARG A 200 -8.69 9.68 28.52
C ARG A 200 -9.82 10.21 29.37
N TYR A 201 -10.07 9.62 30.54
CA TYR A 201 -11.19 10.02 31.40
C TYR A 201 -10.89 11.34 32.11
N HIS A 202 -9.70 11.44 32.70
CA HIS A 202 -9.16 12.72 33.17
C HIS A 202 -8.27 13.31 32.09
N PHE A 203 -8.79 14.26 31.33
CA PHE A 203 -8.01 14.88 30.25
C PHE A 203 -6.96 15.81 30.85
N MET A 204 -5.68 15.43 30.85
CA MET A 204 -4.54 16.08 31.55
C MET A 204 -4.21 17.55 31.17
N ARG A 205 -5.07 18.22 30.42
CA ARG A 205 -4.92 19.62 29.99
C ARG A 205 -6.27 20.35 30.01
N GLN A 206 -7.18 19.86 30.85
CA GLN A 206 -8.56 20.27 30.98
C GLN A 206 -8.73 21.79 31.12
N ASN A 207 -7.80 22.48 31.78
CA ASN A 207 -7.88 23.92 32.04
C ASN A 207 -7.16 24.81 30.99
N TYR A 208 -6.48 24.24 29.99
CA TYR A 208 -5.73 25.03 29.00
C TYR A 208 -6.57 25.43 27.78
N ARG A 209 -7.45 24.54 27.30
CA ARG A 209 -8.36 24.80 26.17
C ARG A 209 -9.75 24.22 26.44
N THR A 210 -10.39 24.71 27.50
CA THR A 210 -11.71 24.26 27.96
C THR A 210 -12.80 24.34 26.88
N TYR A 211 -12.70 25.29 25.95
CA TYR A 211 -13.62 25.42 24.81
C TYR A 211 -13.46 24.31 23.74
N LYS A 212 -12.33 23.60 23.74
CA LYS A 212 -11.98 22.57 22.75
C LYS A 212 -12.15 21.15 23.29
N ILE A 213 -11.92 20.93 24.58
CA ILE A 213 -11.69 19.60 25.16
C ILE A 213 -12.80 19.19 26.12
N HIS A 214 -13.21 17.92 26.03
CA HIS A 214 -14.02 17.27 27.06
C HIS A 214 -13.17 16.66 28.18
N ASN A 215 -13.48 17.03 29.43
CA ASN A 215 -13.02 16.32 30.63
C ASN A 215 -14.18 15.54 31.24
N PHE A 216 -13.96 14.29 31.62
CA PHE A 216 -15.03 13.40 32.09
C PHE A 216 -15.03 13.18 33.62
N GLY A 217 -13.92 13.45 34.30
CA GLY A 217 -13.83 13.40 35.76
C GLY A 217 -12.46 12.96 36.27
N TYR A 218 -12.42 12.49 37.53
CA TYR A 218 -11.22 11.90 38.13
C TYR A 218 -11.29 10.36 38.12
N PRO A 219 -10.14 9.65 38.15
CA PRO A 219 -10.12 8.20 38.14
C PRO A 219 -10.97 7.57 39.24
N LYS A 220 -11.77 6.58 38.87
CA LYS A 220 -12.71 5.89 39.78
C LYS A 220 -12.95 4.46 39.33
N VAL A 221 -13.38 3.61 40.25
CA VAL A 221 -13.60 2.19 39.97
C VAL A 221 -14.95 1.69 40.46
N ARG A 222 -15.50 0.75 39.71
CA ARG A 222 -16.58 -0.12 40.15
C ARG A 222 -16.24 -1.56 39.79
N MET A 223 -16.44 -2.47 40.73
CA MET A 223 -16.21 -3.88 40.47
C MET A 223 -17.18 -4.80 41.24
N ASN A 224 -17.40 -5.97 40.67
CA ASN A 224 -18.02 -7.13 41.29
C ASN A 224 -17.06 -8.32 41.13
N LEU A 225 -16.61 -8.93 42.22
CA LEU A 225 -16.02 -10.26 42.24
C LEU A 225 -17.11 -11.25 42.66
N ILE A 226 -17.55 -12.10 41.74
CA ILE A 226 -18.59 -13.11 41.99
C ILE A 226 -17.93 -14.47 42.15
N VAL A 227 -18.11 -15.07 43.32
CA VAL A 227 -17.57 -16.39 43.69
C VAL A 227 -18.72 -17.39 43.73
N GLU A 228 -18.62 -18.47 42.95
CA GLU A 228 -19.46 -19.65 43.06
C GLU A 228 -18.70 -20.73 43.83
N TYR A 229 -19.35 -21.32 44.83
CA TYR A 229 -18.77 -22.36 45.68
C TYR A 229 -19.16 -23.76 45.22
N THR A 230 -18.43 -24.77 45.66
CA THR A 230 -18.70 -26.19 45.30
C THR A 230 -20.03 -26.71 45.83
N ASP A 231 -20.61 -26.06 46.85
CA ASP A 231 -21.95 -26.36 47.38
C ASP A 231 -23.10 -25.69 46.60
N GLY A 232 -22.78 -24.95 45.54
CA GLY A 232 -23.74 -24.24 44.68
C GLY A 232 -24.15 -22.85 45.17
N SER A 233 -23.72 -22.43 46.38
CA SER A 233 -23.96 -21.07 46.87
C SER A 233 -23.05 -20.06 46.19
N ARG A 234 -23.42 -18.77 46.25
CA ARG A 234 -22.68 -17.66 45.62
C ARG A 234 -22.47 -16.50 46.58
N GLU A 235 -21.32 -15.87 46.48
CA GLU A 235 -20.95 -14.66 47.20
C GLU A 235 -20.50 -13.56 46.22
N THR A 236 -20.68 -12.30 46.59
CA THR A 236 -20.21 -11.17 45.78
C THR A 236 -19.45 -10.19 46.65
N ILE A 237 -18.17 -10.00 46.34
CA ILE A 237 -17.33 -8.97 46.93
C ILE A 237 -17.37 -7.78 45.98
N ALA A 238 -17.73 -6.61 46.50
CA ALA A 238 -18.01 -5.44 45.67
C ALA A 238 -17.32 -4.18 46.20
N THR A 239 -17.11 -3.21 45.31
CA THR A 239 -16.62 -1.88 45.70
C THR A 239 -17.65 -1.15 46.58
N ASP A 240 -17.23 -0.69 47.74
CA ASP A 240 -18.03 0.06 48.71
C ASP A 240 -17.14 1.01 49.53
N THR A 241 -17.72 1.75 50.47
CA THR A 241 -16.98 2.73 51.29
C THR A 241 -16.17 2.10 52.42
N ASN A 242 -16.13 0.76 52.54
CA ASN A 242 -15.24 0.06 53.47
C ASN A 242 -13.88 -0.28 52.83
N TRP A 243 -13.69 0.12 51.57
CA TRP A 243 -12.40 0.05 50.89
C TRP A 243 -11.48 1.16 51.39
N LYS A 244 -10.17 0.92 51.32
CA LYS A 244 -9.15 1.93 51.60
C LYS A 244 -8.64 2.55 50.32
N LEU A 245 -8.23 3.81 50.39
CA LEU A 245 -7.73 4.60 49.27
C LEU A 245 -6.48 5.40 49.67
N THR A 246 -5.48 5.44 48.79
CA THR A 246 -4.39 6.42 48.87
C THR A 246 -4.02 6.95 47.48
N ALA A 247 -3.51 8.17 47.44
CA ALA A 247 -2.87 8.76 46.27
C ALA A 247 -1.37 9.00 46.50
N ASP A 248 -0.85 8.62 47.67
CA ASP A 248 0.58 8.74 48.01
C ASP A 248 1.37 7.48 47.66
N GLY A 249 1.18 6.96 46.45
CA GLY A 249 1.94 5.82 45.92
C GLY A 249 3.09 6.23 44.99
N PRO A 250 3.73 5.25 44.32
CA PRO A 250 4.91 5.50 43.52
C PRO A 250 4.62 6.22 42.18
N ILE A 251 3.46 6.03 41.55
CA ILE A 251 3.12 6.75 40.31
C ILE A 251 2.66 8.16 40.65
N ARG A 252 3.58 9.13 40.52
CA ARG A 252 3.37 10.54 40.89
C ARG A 252 2.66 11.34 39.82
N SER A 253 2.81 10.94 38.57
CA SER A 253 2.07 11.47 37.43
C SER A 253 1.99 10.39 36.35
N ASN A 254 0.86 10.28 35.67
CA ASN A 254 0.72 9.48 34.46
C ASN A 254 -0.08 10.30 33.45
N ASN A 255 0.64 11.04 32.61
CA ASN A 255 0.06 11.98 31.68
C ASN A 255 0.15 11.43 30.27
N GLU A 256 -0.99 11.27 29.59
CA GLU A 256 -1.03 10.66 28.26
C GLU A 256 -0.12 11.35 27.25
N PHE A 257 0.12 12.66 27.37
CA PHE A 257 1.00 13.40 26.45
C PHE A 257 2.41 13.62 27.02
N ASP A 258 2.52 13.81 28.33
CA ASP A 258 3.76 14.28 28.94
C ASP A 258 4.62 13.14 29.52
N GLY A 259 4.05 11.95 29.77
CA GLY A 259 4.73 10.76 30.28
C GLY A 259 4.46 10.44 31.75
N GLU A 260 5.16 9.43 32.27
CA GLU A 260 4.98 8.91 33.63
C GLU A 260 6.15 9.29 34.54
N GLU A 261 5.82 9.78 35.73
CA GLU A 261 6.79 10.01 36.80
C GLU A 261 6.56 8.98 37.91
N TYR A 262 7.58 8.18 38.21
CA TYR A 262 7.55 7.10 39.17
C TYR A 262 8.63 7.27 40.24
N ASP A 263 8.25 7.30 41.50
CA ASP A 263 9.15 7.36 42.65
C ASP A 263 9.15 6.03 43.40
N ALA A 264 10.16 5.19 43.16
CA ALA A 264 10.24 3.85 43.73
C ALA A 264 10.40 3.86 45.26
N ARG A 265 10.86 4.98 45.85
CA ARG A 265 10.93 5.15 47.32
C ARG A 265 9.54 5.19 47.97
N LYS A 266 8.49 5.35 47.17
CA LYS A 266 7.08 5.35 47.57
C LYS A 266 6.35 4.05 47.20
N GLU A 267 7.06 3.00 46.80
CA GLU A 267 6.46 1.68 46.60
C GLU A 267 5.75 1.20 47.86
N LEU A 268 4.58 0.59 47.69
CA LEU A 268 3.69 0.21 48.79
C LEU A 268 3.93 -1.25 49.25
N GLY A 269 5.10 -1.84 48.96
CA GLY A 269 5.42 -3.22 49.31
C GLY A 269 4.33 -4.23 48.90
N SER A 270 3.94 -5.11 49.83
CA SER A 270 2.90 -6.14 49.64
C SER A 270 1.46 -5.63 49.82
N TRP A 271 1.16 -4.38 49.46
CA TRP A 271 -0.15 -3.75 49.69
C TRP A 271 -1.36 -4.49 49.13
N SER A 272 -1.19 -5.28 48.06
CA SER A 272 -2.25 -6.10 47.48
C SER A 272 -2.35 -7.51 48.08
N GLU A 273 -1.61 -7.79 49.16
CA GLU A 273 -1.67 -9.05 49.93
C GLU A 273 -2.39 -8.84 51.27
N THR A 274 -2.75 -9.95 51.91
CA THR A 274 -3.40 -9.99 53.23
C THR A 274 -2.43 -9.59 54.34
N GLY A 275 -2.95 -8.95 55.41
CA GLY A 275 -2.15 -8.55 56.57
C GLY A 275 -1.32 -7.28 56.36
N TYR A 276 -1.58 -6.51 55.30
CA TYR A 276 -0.92 -5.23 55.07
C TYR A 276 -1.53 -4.13 55.95
N ASP A 277 -0.69 -3.31 56.59
CA ASP A 277 -1.15 -2.19 57.41
C ASP A 277 -1.55 -0.98 56.56
N ASP A 278 -2.87 -0.85 56.34
CA ASP A 278 -3.48 0.28 55.64
C ASP A 278 -4.18 1.28 56.58
N SER A 279 -3.81 1.28 57.87
CA SER A 279 -4.40 2.18 58.87
C SER A 279 -4.20 3.66 58.53
N SER A 280 -3.12 4.00 57.83
CA SER A 280 -2.80 5.35 57.34
C SER A 280 -3.54 5.74 56.05
N TRP A 281 -4.22 4.80 55.38
CA TRP A 281 -4.95 5.07 54.15
C TRP A 281 -6.31 5.70 54.46
N LEU A 282 -6.76 6.56 53.55
CA LEU A 282 -8.08 7.16 53.60
C LEU A 282 -9.15 6.09 53.41
N GLN A 283 -10.37 6.34 53.89
CA GLN A 283 -11.52 5.56 53.44
C GLN A 283 -11.87 5.96 52.01
N ALA A 284 -12.19 4.97 51.17
CA ALA A 284 -12.63 5.23 49.81
C ALA A 284 -13.99 5.94 49.80
N GLU A 285 -14.12 6.97 48.98
CA GLU A 285 -15.33 7.77 48.93
C GLU A 285 -16.28 7.24 47.87
N ARG A 286 -17.58 7.37 48.12
CA ARG A 286 -18.57 7.26 47.06
C ARG A 286 -18.44 8.49 46.16
N VAL A 287 -18.20 8.27 44.88
CA VAL A 287 -18.02 9.33 43.88
C VAL A 287 -19.20 9.44 42.94
N SER A 288 -19.18 10.48 42.10
CA SER A 288 -20.17 10.68 41.05
C SER A 288 -20.21 9.48 40.09
N ILE A 289 -21.44 9.06 39.73
CA ILE A 289 -21.68 8.01 38.74
C ILE A 289 -21.38 8.60 37.36
N PRO A 290 -20.61 7.92 36.49
CA PRO A 290 -20.42 8.38 35.11
C PRO A 290 -21.76 8.39 34.36
N SER A 291 -21.92 9.31 33.41
CA SER A 291 -23.17 9.44 32.65
C SER A 291 -23.37 8.33 31.61
N GLY A 292 -22.30 7.68 31.15
CA GLY A 292 -22.39 6.59 30.18
C GLY A 292 -22.88 5.26 30.77
N TYR A 293 -23.50 4.45 29.92
CA TYR A 293 -24.01 3.12 30.27
C TYR A 293 -22.89 2.08 30.34
N LEU A 294 -22.87 1.26 31.39
CA LEU A 294 -21.90 0.17 31.51
C LEU A 294 -22.16 -0.95 30.51
N ARG A 295 -21.15 -1.30 29.71
CA ARG A 295 -21.19 -2.37 28.71
C ARG A 295 -19.93 -3.22 28.79
N GLY A 296 -20.06 -4.52 28.51
CA GLY A 296 -18.88 -5.38 28.45
C GLY A 296 -18.05 -5.03 27.22
N GLN A 297 -16.74 -4.95 27.34
CA GLN A 297 -15.84 -4.73 26.20
C GLN A 297 -15.95 -5.89 25.19
N THR A 298 -16.08 -5.55 23.91
CA THR A 298 -16.30 -6.50 22.80
C THR A 298 -15.13 -6.61 21.83
N ILE A 299 -14.01 -5.97 22.14
CA ILE A 299 -12.78 -5.98 21.35
C ILE A 299 -11.65 -6.63 22.15
N PRO A 300 -10.63 -7.20 21.47
CA PRO A 300 -9.37 -7.56 22.13
C PRO A 300 -8.86 -6.39 22.97
N GLY A 301 -8.25 -6.68 24.11
CA GLY A 301 -7.64 -5.64 24.93
C GLY A 301 -6.26 -5.25 24.43
N ILE A 302 -5.76 -4.13 24.94
CA ILE A 302 -4.42 -3.63 24.63
C ILE A 302 -3.40 -4.43 25.45
N LYS A 303 -2.30 -4.84 24.82
CA LYS A 303 -1.23 -5.64 25.45
C LYS A 303 0.15 -5.15 25.06
N VAL A 304 1.17 -5.57 25.81
CA VAL A 304 2.54 -5.63 25.31
C VAL A 304 2.62 -6.82 24.34
N VAL A 305 2.55 -6.55 23.04
CA VAL A 305 2.45 -7.59 22.00
C VAL A 305 3.80 -8.04 21.45
N GLU A 306 4.85 -7.22 21.63
CA GLU A 306 6.21 -7.53 21.15
C GLU A 306 7.26 -6.82 22.02
N LYS A 307 8.44 -7.45 22.16
CA LYS A 307 9.61 -6.86 22.81
C LYS A 307 10.73 -6.68 21.80
N ILE A 308 11.27 -5.47 21.68
CA ILE A 308 12.33 -5.11 20.72
C ILE A 308 13.56 -4.63 21.47
N ASN A 309 14.74 -5.13 21.09
CA ASN A 309 16.01 -4.65 21.62
C ASN A 309 16.51 -3.42 20.86
N PRO A 310 17.07 -2.41 21.53
CA PRO A 310 17.71 -1.28 20.85
C PRO A 310 18.89 -1.75 19.99
N ARG A 311 19.11 -1.06 18.86
CA ARG A 311 20.21 -1.38 17.93
C ARG A 311 21.52 -0.71 18.30
N THR A 312 21.45 0.56 18.69
CA THR A 312 22.64 1.34 19.03
C THR A 312 22.37 2.24 20.23
N ILE A 313 23.43 2.54 20.97
CA ILE A 313 23.48 3.56 22.02
C ILE A 313 24.75 4.36 21.82
N ARG A 314 24.64 5.69 21.84
CA ARG A 314 25.82 6.57 21.73
C ARG A 314 25.71 7.71 22.72
N LYS A 315 26.86 8.26 23.10
CA LYS A 315 26.93 9.46 23.93
C LYS A 315 26.32 10.67 23.19
N SER A 316 25.71 11.58 23.94
CA SER A 316 25.10 12.82 23.46
C SER A 316 25.45 13.97 24.41
N ALA A 317 25.04 15.20 24.08
CA ALA A 317 25.30 16.36 24.93
C ALA A 317 24.67 16.24 26.33
N ASN A 318 23.50 15.58 26.42
CA ASN A 318 22.71 15.47 27.65
C ASN A 318 22.72 14.06 28.28
N GLY A 319 23.52 13.13 27.73
CA GLY A 319 23.55 11.74 28.19
C GLY A 319 23.84 10.77 27.05
N TYR A 320 22.84 9.99 26.65
CA TYR A 320 22.94 8.99 25.60
C TYR A 320 21.70 8.98 24.71
N ILE A 321 21.86 8.73 23.41
CA ILE A 321 20.75 8.44 22.50
C ILE A 321 20.74 6.95 22.17
N LEU A 322 19.60 6.31 22.35
CA LEU A 322 19.29 4.98 21.84
C LEU A 322 18.53 5.07 20.52
N ASP A 323 18.86 4.18 19.58
CA ASP A 323 18.09 3.92 18.36
C ASP A 323 17.45 2.53 18.45
N MET A 324 16.11 2.47 18.47
CA MET A 324 15.35 1.22 18.43
C MET A 324 15.40 0.55 17.04
N GLY A 325 15.82 1.27 16.00
CA GLY A 325 15.87 0.82 14.61
C GLY A 325 14.51 0.81 13.92
N GLN A 326 13.45 1.16 14.63
CA GLN A 326 12.06 1.18 14.20
C GLN A 326 11.33 2.27 14.98
N ASN A 327 10.56 3.11 14.27
CA ASN A 327 9.55 3.97 14.90
C ASN A 327 8.44 3.06 15.42
N MET A 328 8.54 2.70 16.69
CA MET A 328 7.64 1.80 17.40
C MET A 328 6.73 2.61 18.31
N VAL A 329 5.74 1.96 18.90
CA VAL A 329 4.80 2.63 19.77
C VAL A 329 4.53 1.79 21.01
N GLY A 330 4.64 2.41 22.18
CA GLY A 330 4.65 1.73 23.47
C GLY A 330 5.52 2.49 24.47
N TRP A 331 6.44 1.79 25.13
CA TRP A 331 7.36 2.39 26.11
C TRP A 331 8.67 1.63 26.22
N LEU A 332 9.59 2.13 27.06
CA LEU A 332 10.86 1.48 27.35
C LEU A 332 10.83 0.84 28.74
N ARG A 333 11.15 -0.44 28.81
CA ARG A 333 11.52 -1.11 30.07
C ARG A 333 13.00 -0.88 30.34
N ILE A 334 13.33 -0.52 31.58
CA ILE A 334 14.69 -0.27 32.04
C ILE A 334 15.13 -1.28 33.11
N ARG A 335 16.42 -1.56 33.14
CA ARG A 335 17.15 -2.24 34.23
C ARG A 335 18.26 -1.33 34.70
N VAL A 336 18.24 -0.94 35.97
CA VAL A 336 19.16 0.06 36.51
C VAL A 336 19.61 -0.29 37.93
N LYS A 337 20.81 0.15 38.31
CA LYS A 337 21.35 0.04 39.67
C LYS A 337 21.94 1.38 40.06
N GLY A 338 21.55 1.92 41.21
CA GLY A 338 22.01 3.20 41.73
C GLY A 338 21.64 3.36 43.20
N ASN A 339 21.80 4.57 43.73
CA ASN A 339 21.42 4.92 45.09
C ASN A 339 19.95 5.35 45.16
N ALA A 340 19.38 5.31 46.36
CA ALA A 340 18.04 5.86 46.60
C ALA A 340 18.02 7.36 46.26
N GLY A 341 17.08 7.77 45.40
CA GLY A 341 16.96 9.16 44.94
C GLY A 341 17.74 9.49 43.67
N ASP A 342 18.62 8.61 43.18
CA ASP A 342 19.11 8.70 41.80
C ASP A 342 17.92 8.56 40.84
N SER A 343 18.05 9.08 39.61
CA SER A 343 16.96 9.06 38.64
C SER A 343 17.40 8.57 37.25
N VAL A 344 16.44 8.12 36.47
CA VAL A 344 16.59 7.86 35.03
C VAL A 344 15.50 8.64 34.31
N ARG A 345 15.91 9.55 33.42
CA ARG A 345 15.00 10.33 32.59
C ARG A 345 15.08 9.87 31.14
N LEU A 346 13.93 9.57 30.57
CA LEU A 346 13.77 9.08 29.20
C LEU A 346 12.95 10.09 28.39
N ARG A 347 13.53 10.70 27.37
CA ARG A 347 12.80 11.55 26.42
C ARG A 347 12.71 10.86 25.07
N PHE A 348 11.56 10.92 24.43
CA PHE A 348 11.28 10.12 23.23
C PHE A 348 11.10 11.00 22.00
N ALA A 349 11.56 10.53 20.83
CA ALA A 349 11.35 11.19 19.54
C ALA A 349 11.27 10.19 18.37
N GLU A 350 10.63 10.62 17.28
CA GLU A 350 10.54 9.84 16.04
C GLU A 350 11.80 9.96 15.18
N THR A 351 12.44 11.13 15.19
CA THR A 351 13.58 11.48 14.33
C THR A 351 14.69 12.17 15.14
N LEU A 352 15.84 12.34 14.50
CA LEU A 352 16.99 13.06 15.04
C LEU A 352 17.25 14.32 14.23
N GLN A 353 17.86 15.29 14.88
CA GLN A 353 18.52 16.44 14.25
C GLN A 353 19.77 16.00 13.46
N PRO A 354 20.32 16.84 12.57
CA PRO A 354 21.55 16.53 11.84
C PRO A 354 22.78 16.29 12.73
N ASP A 355 22.83 16.90 13.92
CA ASP A 355 23.89 16.68 14.92
C ASP A 355 23.71 15.39 15.73
N GLY A 356 22.57 14.70 15.52
CA GLY A 356 22.19 13.48 16.23
C GLY A 356 21.37 13.72 17.50
N GLU A 357 21.13 14.94 17.97
CA GLU A 357 20.24 15.12 19.13
C GLU A 357 18.76 14.85 18.77
N LEU A 358 17.89 14.68 19.76
CA LEU A 358 16.47 14.42 19.50
C LEU A 358 15.81 15.58 18.75
N TYR A 359 15.01 15.28 17.74
CA TYR A 359 14.10 16.24 17.13
C TYR A 359 12.73 16.16 17.79
N THR A 360 12.36 17.17 18.58
CA THR A 360 11.09 17.18 19.34
C THR A 360 10.12 18.27 18.94
N ALA A 361 10.46 19.09 17.93
CA ALA A 361 9.60 20.21 17.52
C ALA A 361 8.23 19.75 17.04
N ASN A 362 8.16 18.61 16.34
CA ASN A 362 6.90 18.04 15.83
C ASN A 362 6.01 17.40 16.91
N LEU A 363 6.54 17.19 18.13
CA LEU A 363 5.74 16.77 19.29
C LEU A 363 4.88 17.92 19.84
N ARG A 364 5.11 19.14 19.34
CA ARG A 364 4.44 20.38 19.73
C ARG A 364 4.59 20.64 21.22
N SER A 365 3.50 20.55 21.98
CA SER A 365 3.55 20.78 23.41
C SER A 365 3.56 19.49 24.25
N ALA A 366 3.54 18.31 23.65
CA ALA A 366 3.73 17.05 24.38
C ALA A 366 5.18 16.92 24.85
N LYS A 367 5.39 16.70 26.16
CA LYS A 367 6.75 16.51 26.68
C LYS A 367 7.33 15.14 26.35
N VAL A 368 6.47 14.12 26.27
CA VAL A 368 6.84 12.72 25.97
C VAL A 368 8.09 12.31 26.76
N THR A 369 8.00 12.38 28.09
CA THR A 369 9.13 12.19 29.01
C THR A 369 8.74 11.31 30.19
N ASP A 370 9.47 10.23 30.38
CA ASP A 370 9.34 9.37 31.56
C ASP A 370 10.46 9.65 32.57
N LEU A 371 10.15 9.58 33.86
CA LEU A 371 11.08 9.76 34.97
C LEU A 371 10.92 8.65 35.99
N TYR A 372 12.00 7.93 36.26
CA TYR A 372 12.08 6.92 37.31
C TYR A 372 13.05 7.38 38.40
N ILE A 373 12.62 7.42 39.66
CA ILE A 373 13.47 7.73 40.82
C ILE A 373 13.69 6.43 41.60
N LEU A 374 14.95 6.07 41.80
CA LEU A 374 15.37 4.79 42.36
C LEU A 374 15.12 4.71 43.87
N LYS A 375 14.87 3.50 44.36
CA LYS A 375 14.82 3.19 45.80
C LYS A 375 16.15 2.72 46.38
N GLY A 376 17.13 2.40 45.54
CA GLY A 376 18.48 2.02 45.93
C GLY A 376 18.65 0.54 46.30
N GLU A 377 17.75 -0.33 45.85
CA GLU A 377 17.72 -1.74 46.24
C GLU A 377 18.09 -2.67 45.08
N GLY A 378 19.37 -3.07 45.01
CA GLY A 378 19.82 -4.06 44.04
C GLY A 378 19.74 -3.57 42.59
N ILE A 379 19.27 -4.44 41.68
CA ILE A 379 18.94 -4.06 40.30
C ILE A 379 17.42 -3.84 40.25
N GLU A 380 17.03 -2.63 39.91
CA GLU A 380 15.64 -2.22 39.78
C GLU A 380 15.17 -2.39 38.32
N GLU A 381 13.96 -2.92 38.14
CA GLU A 381 13.30 -3.05 36.84
C GLU A 381 12.04 -2.23 36.80
N TRP A 382 11.91 -1.39 35.77
CA TRP A 382 10.76 -0.51 35.65
C TRP A 382 10.32 -0.33 34.20
N ALA A 383 9.02 -0.13 34.03
CA ALA A 383 8.38 0.34 32.80
C ALA A 383 7.13 1.11 33.24
N PRO A 384 6.69 2.13 32.48
CA PRO A 384 5.47 2.85 32.81
C PRO A 384 4.24 1.93 32.76
N ARG A 385 3.12 2.38 33.34
CA ARG A 385 1.87 1.63 33.42
C ARG A 385 0.72 2.25 32.63
N PHE A 386 0.64 3.58 32.61
CA PHE A 386 -0.57 4.28 32.16
C PHE A 386 -0.33 5.34 31.07
N VAL A 387 0.84 5.34 30.45
CA VAL A 387 1.20 6.21 29.32
C VAL A 387 1.58 5.39 28.09
N TYR A 388 1.82 6.08 26.99
CA TYR A 388 2.11 5.50 25.68
C TYR A 388 2.87 6.52 24.83
N HIS A 389 3.88 6.10 24.07
CA HIS A 389 4.72 7.00 23.28
C HIS A 389 4.96 6.44 21.88
N GLY A 390 4.95 7.29 20.84
CA GLY A 390 5.45 6.96 19.51
C GLY A 390 6.88 7.44 19.32
N PHE A 391 7.81 6.53 19.05
CA PHE A 391 9.23 6.86 19.00
C PHE A 391 10.09 5.82 18.28
N ARG A 392 11.20 6.29 17.74
CA ARG A 392 12.34 5.45 17.34
C ARG A 392 13.55 5.68 18.24
N TYR A 393 13.72 6.91 18.71
CA TYR A 393 14.89 7.35 19.45
C TYR A 393 14.52 7.73 20.87
N VAL A 394 15.43 7.42 21.80
CA VAL A 394 15.27 7.76 23.22
C VAL A 394 16.54 8.43 23.73
N GLU A 395 16.42 9.63 24.29
CA GLU A 395 17.47 10.25 25.10
C GLU A 395 17.37 9.71 26.53
N VAL A 396 18.47 9.14 27.00
CA VAL A 396 18.65 8.67 28.38
C VAL A 396 19.60 9.61 29.09
N SER A 397 19.07 10.28 30.11
CA SER A 397 19.81 11.19 30.98
C SER A 397 19.61 10.79 32.44
N GLU A 398 20.45 11.34 33.32
CA GLU A 398 20.47 11.08 34.77
C GLU A 398 20.86 9.63 35.16
N PHE A 399 20.99 8.71 34.19
CA PHE A 399 21.29 7.29 34.44
C PHE A 399 22.54 7.08 35.32
N PRO A 400 22.43 6.34 36.44
CA PRO A 400 23.57 6.08 37.32
C PRO A 400 24.59 5.18 36.63
N GLY A 401 25.75 5.75 36.31
CA GLY A 401 26.83 5.07 35.60
C GLY A 401 26.71 5.16 34.07
N THR A 402 27.24 4.16 33.37
CA THR A 402 27.21 4.10 31.90
C THR A 402 26.15 3.10 31.45
N PRO A 403 25.07 3.54 30.76
CA PRO A 403 24.07 2.63 30.22
C PRO A 403 24.63 1.80 29.05
N THR A 404 24.10 0.59 28.92
CA THR A 404 24.37 -0.35 27.82
C THR A 404 23.06 -0.78 27.16
N LEU A 405 23.11 -1.41 25.99
CA LEU A 405 21.90 -1.91 25.32
C LEU A 405 21.10 -2.90 26.17
N ALA A 406 21.77 -3.69 27.01
CA ALA A 406 21.13 -4.67 27.90
C ALA A 406 20.31 -4.03 29.03
N ASN A 407 20.47 -2.73 29.27
CA ASN A 407 19.67 -1.99 30.24
C ASN A 407 18.27 -1.67 29.72
N PHE A 408 17.97 -1.87 28.43
CA PHE A 408 16.73 -1.39 27.83
C PHE A 408 16.03 -2.44 26.96
N THR A 409 14.71 -2.43 26.99
CA THR A 409 13.87 -3.21 26.08
C THR A 409 12.66 -2.37 25.69
N GLY A 410 12.44 -2.18 24.40
CA GLY A 410 11.21 -1.54 23.90
C GLY A 410 10.06 -2.52 24.00
N GLU A 411 8.99 -2.13 24.68
CA GLU A 411 7.74 -2.89 24.77
C GLU A 411 6.71 -2.26 23.83
N VAL A 412 6.38 -2.97 22.75
CA VAL A 412 5.40 -2.51 21.75
C VAL A 412 4.01 -2.75 22.29
N VAL A 413 3.17 -1.72 22.28
CA VAL A 413 1.84 -1.74 22.87
C VAL A 413 0.80 -1.36 21.81
N ASN A 414 -0.17 -2.25 21.59
CA ASN A 414 -1.34 -2.04 20.73
C ASN A 414 -2.44 -3.05 21.10
N ASP A 415 -3.62 -2.92 20.51
CA ASP A 415 -4.67 -3.95 20.62
C ASP A 415 -4.15 -5.32 20.17
N ASP A 416 -4.44 -6.39 20.92
CA ASP A 416 -4.02 -7.78 20.63
C ASP A 416 -4.78 -8.37 19.43
N MET A 417 -4.58 -7.77 18.26
CA MET A 417 -5.21 -8.15 17.00
C MET A 417 -4.34 -9.16 16.26
N PRO A 418 -4.90 -10.33 15.90
CA PRO A 418 -4.21 -11.30 15.06
C PRO A 418 -3.74 -10.70 13.73
N LEU A 419 -2.57 -11.13 13.27
CA LEU A 419 -2.07 -10.78 11.93
C LEU A 419 -2.79 -11.60 10.87
N THR A 420 -3.26 -10.95 9.81
CA THR A 420 -4.08 -11.59 8.77
C THR A 420 -3.37 -11.73 7.43
N GLY A 421 -2.24 -11.07 7.17
CA GLY A 421 -1.62 -11.17 5.85
C GLY A 421 -0.10 -11.02 5.79
N THR A 422 0.46 -11.53 4.70
CA THR A 422 1.88 -11.46 4.36
C THR A 422 2.03 -11.02 2.92
N PHE A 423 3.07 -10.24 2.61
CA PHE A 423 3.41 -9.84 1.25
C PHE A 423 4.93 -9.74 1.07
N GLU A 424 5.44 -10.29 -0.03
CA GLU A 424 6.84 -10.23 -0.44
C GLU A 424 6.94 -10.16 -1.97
N CYS A 425 7.87 -9.35 -2.49
CA CYS A 425 8.21 -9.28 -3.91
C CYS A 425 9.72 -9.11 -4.13
N ASP A 426 10.17 -9.05 -5.39
CA ASP A 426 11.58 -8.80 -5.73
C ASP A 426 11.98 -7.31 -5.74
N ASN A 427 11.04 -6.40 -5.44
CA ASN A 427 11.32 -4.98 -5.27
C ASN A 427 11.47 -4.62 -3.77
N PRO A 428 12.69 -4.25 -3.31
CA PRO A 428 12.94 -3.96 -1.91
C PRO A 428 12.20 -2.72 -1.39
N ILE A 429 11.93 -1.73 -2.24
CA ILE A 429 11.14 -0.55 -1.85
C ILE A 429 9.72 -0.97 -1.50
N LEU A 430 9.07 -1.76 -2.34
CA LEU A 430 7.70 -2.20 -2.09
C LEU A 430 7.59 -3.05 -0.82
N ASN A 431 8.56 -3.94 -0.57
CA ASN A 431 8.64 -4.71 0.68
C ASN A 431 8.79 -3.79 1.91
N GLN A 432 9.66 -2.78 1.82
CA GLN A 432 9.85 -1.81 2.89
C GLN A 432 8.58 -0.99 3.14
N LEU A 433 7.83 -0.65 2.10
CA LEU A 433 6.57 0.09 2.22
C LEU A 433 5.47 -0.70 2.93
N VAL A 434 5.30 -1.99 2.60
CA VAL A 434 4.34 -2.84 3.34
C VAL A 434 4.76 -2.98 4.80
N LYS A 435 6.07 -3.08 5.08
CA LYS A 435 6.59 -3.07 6.45
C LYS A 435 6.31 -1.75 7.17
N ASN A 436 6.51 -0.61 6.51
CA ASN A 436 6.20 0.71 7.06
C ASN A 436 4.70 0.87 7.35
N ALA A 437 3.85 0.39 6.44
CA ALA A 437 2.40 0.35 6.63
C ALA A 437 2.03 -0.46 7.87
N PHE A 438 2.57 -1.68 8.00
CA PHE A 438 2.34 -2.55 9.17
C PHE A 438 2.67 -1.85 10.49
N TRP A 439 3.85 -1.22 10.59
CA TRP A 439 4.26 -0.51 11.80
C TRP A 439 3.42 0.74 12.08
N GLY A 440 3.02 1.46 11.03
CA GLY A 440 2.15 2.63 11.17
C GLY A 440 0.76 2.27 11.65
N ILE A 441 0.16 1.22 11.08
CA ILE A 441 -1.19 0.75 11.43
C ILE A 441 -1.25 0.29 12.87
N ARG A 442 -0.37 -0.66 13.27
CA ARG A 442 -0.37 -1.18 14.64
C ARG A 442 -0.08 -0.09 15.68
N GLY A 443 0.74 0.89 15.33
CA GLY A 443 1.11 1.99 16.21
C GLY A 443 -0.01 2.98 16.48
N ASN A 444 -1.05 2.99 15.64
CA ASN A 444 -2.19 3.90 15.74
C ASN A 444 -3.47 3.21 16.23
N TYR A 445 -3.36 1.99 16.77
CA TYR A 445 -4.48 1.26 17.35
C TYR A 445 -4.33 1.15 18.88
N LYS A 446 -5.25 1.81 19.60
CA LYS A 446 -5.28 1.89 21.07
C LYS A 446 -6.71 1.79 21.61
N GLY A 447 -7.43 0.73 21.24
CA GLY A 447 -8.86 0.52 21.51
C GLY A 447 -9.80 1.43 20.70
N ILE A 448 -9.20 2.31 19.91
CA ILE A 448 -9.74 3.22 18.89
C ILE A 448 -8.63 3.44 17.83
N PRO A 449 -8.98 3.73 16.58
CA PRO A 449 -8.02 4.10 15.55
C PRO A 449 -7.62 5.58 15.69
N LEU A 450 -6.32 5.90 15.69
CA LEU A 450 -5.76 7.24 15.94
C LEU A 450 -5.10 7.82 14.68
N ASP A 451 -4.99 9.15 14.61
CA ASP A 451 -4.20 9.85 13.59
C ASP A 451 -2.70 9.54 13.72
N CYS A 452 -2.17 9.80 14.91
CA CYS A 452 -0.77 9.69 15.24
C CYS A 452 -0.57 9.32 16.72
N PRO A 453 0.54 8.68 17.12
CA PRO A 453 0.70 8.18 18.48
C PRO A 453 1.59 9.01 19.42
N GLN A 454 2.24 10.07 18.92
CA GLN A 454 3.38 10.72 19.59
C GLN A 454 3.07 12.13 20.14
N ARG A 455 2.40 13.00 19.36
CA ARG A 455 2.23 14.42 19.74
C ARG A 455 1.03 14.63 20.67
N ASP A 456 0.76 15.88 21.02
CA ASP A 456 -0.38 16.34 21.84
C ASP A 456 -1.74 16.30 21.10
N GLU A 457 -1.98 15.21 20.36
CA GLU A 457 -3.19 14.98 19.57
C GLU A 457 -3.77 13.60 19.87
N ARG A 458 -3.28 12.57 19.16
CA ARG A 458 -3.65 11.18 19.35
C ARG A 458 -5.16 11.06 19.38
N GLN A 459 -5.79 11.63 18.35
CA GLN A 459 -7.22 11.73 18.23
C GLN A 459 -7.71 10.76 17.16
N PRO A 460 -8.87 10.16 17.38
CA PRO A 460 -9.48 9.27 16.41
C PRO A 460 -10.22 10.05 15.31
N TRP A 461 -9.42 10.69 14.46
CA TRP A 461 -9.90 11.43 13.30
C TRP A 461 -10.55 10.48 12.30
N LEU A 462 -11.78 10.80 11.88
CA LEU A 462 -12.57 9.90 11.04
C LEU A 462 -11.92 9.71 9.65
N GLY A 463 -11.59 10.81 8.97
CA GLY A 463 -11.11 10.83 7.58
C GLY A 463 -9.84 10.02 7.31
N ASP A 464 -9.06 9.76 8.36
CA ASP A 464 -7.77 9.06 8.30
C ASP A 464 -7.93 7.57 7.99
N HIS A 465 -9.08 7.00 8.36
CA HIS A 465 -9.36 5.56 8.29
C HIS A 465 -10.49 5.20 7.32
N THR A 466 -11.09 6.16 6.60
CA THR A 466 -12.26 5.97 5.72
C THR A 466 -12.14 4.76 4.78
N ASN A 467 -11.53 4.90 3.60
CA ASN A 467 -11.26 3.77 2.70
C ASN A 467 -9.96 3.05 3.08
N GLY A 468 -9.09 3.70 3.88
CA GLY A 468 -7.83 3.14 4.39
C GLY A 468 -8.03 1.86 5.20
N ALA A 469 -9.13 1.77 5.95
CA ALA A 469 -9.50 0.58 6.73
C ALA A 469 -9.55 -0.73 5.92
N LEU A 470 -9.85 -0.66 4.61
CA LEU A 470 -9.78 -1.81 3.69
C LEU A 470 -8.35 -2.30 3.50
N GLY A 471 -7.37 -1.40 3.44
CA GLY A 471 -5.96 -1.78 3.37
C GLY A 471 -5.48 -2.39 4.69
N GLU A 472 -5.91 -1.79 5.80
CA GLU A 472 -5.57 -2.23 7.15
C GLU A 472 -6.06 -3.66 7.42
N SER A 473 -7.24 -4.04 6.91
CA SER A 473 -7.82 -5.39 7.11
C SER A 473 -7.02 -6.52 6.47
N PHE A 474 -6.18 -6.22 5.46
CA PHE A 474 -5.29 -7.23 4.87
C PHE A 474 -4.12 -7.62 5.77
N LEU A 475 -3.72 -6.74 6.71
CA LEU A 475 -2.56 -6.97 7.58
C LEU A 475 -2.95 -7.41 8.99
N MET A 476 -4.06 -6.91 9.53
CA MET A 476 -4.51 -7.19 10.90
C MET A 476 -6.01 -7.45 10.96
N GLU A 477 -6.45 -8.27 11.92
CA GLU A 477 -7.86 -8.53 12.22
C GLU A 477 -8.44 -7.32 12.95
N ASN A 478 -8.95 -6.35 12.18
CA ASN A 478 -9.48 -5.08 12.68
C ASN A 478 -11.01 -5.04 12.73
N GLY A 479 -11.69 -6.15 12.38
CA GLY A 479 -13.14 -6.24 12.33
C GLY A 479 -13.85 -5.87 13.66
N PRO A 480 -13.45 -6.45 14.81
CA PRO A 480 -14.01 -6.11 16.12
C PRO A 480 -13.77 -4.65 16.51
N LEU A 481 -12.55 -4.14 16.29
CA LEU A 481 -12.19 -2.76 16.60
C LEU A 481 -13.11 -1.78 15.87
N TYR A 482 -13.26 -1.97 14.55
CA TYR A 482 -14.12 -1.11 13.74
C TYR A 482 -15.60 -1.29 14.02
N ALA A 483 -16.07 -2.51 14.31
CA ALA A 483 -17.45 -2.73 14.73
C ALA A 483 -17.79 -2.00 16.04
N LYS A 484 -16.85 -1.94 16.98
CA LYS A 484 -16.98 -1.11 18.20
C LYS A 484 -16.89 0.37 17.87
N TRP A 485 -16.02 0.77 16.94
CA TRP A 485 -15.91 2.18 16.57
C TRP A 485 -17.18 2.72 15.89
N MET A 486 -17.93 1.89 15.15
CA MET A 486 -19.26 2.27 14.64
C MET A 486 -20.25 2.57 15.77
N ASP A 487 -20.14 1.89 16.92
CA ASP A 487 -20.88 2.26 18.12
C ASP A 487 -20.45 3.62 18.68
N ASP A 488 -19.14 3.90 18.71
CA ASP A 488 -18.62 5.19 19.16
C ASP A 488 -19.11 6.34 18.25
N ILE A 489 -19.14 6.15 16.91
CA ILE A 489 -19.62 7.16 15.96
C ILE A 489 -21.10 7.46 16.19
N ARG A 490 -21.93 6.42 16.33
CA ARG A 490 -23.34 6.60 16.67
C ARG A 490 -23.50 7.33 18.01
N ASP A 491 -22.73 6.95 19.02
CA ASP A 491 -22.84 7.56 20.35
C ASP A 491 -22.45 9.06 20.33
N ALA A 492 -21.55 9.46 19.43
CA ALA A 492 -21.12 10.85 19.24
C ALA A 492 -22.06 11.68 18.34
N GLN A 493 -22.99 11.06 17.62
CA GLN A 493 -23.95 11.75 16.76
C GLN A 493 -24.93 12.60 17.58
N ARG A 494 -25.18 13.83 17.12
CA ARG A 494 -26.16 14.75 17.73
C ARG A 494 -27.57 14.42 17.26
N GLU A 495 -28.57 14.92 17.99
CA GLU A 495 -29.99 14.73 17.68
C GLU A 495 -30.42 15.32 16.33
N ASP A 496 -29.67 16.29 15.78
CA ASP A 496 -29.88 16.85 14.45
C ASP A 496 -29.20 16.04 13.33
N GLY A 497 -28.57 14.91 13.66
CA GLY A 497 -27.86 14.03 12.71
C GLY A 497 -26.39 14.36 12.51
N CYS A 498 -25.89 15.50 13.02
CA CYS A 498 -24.50 15.92 12.85
C CYS A 498 -23.52 14.97 13.56
N ILE A 499 -22.45 14.57 12.86
CA ILE A 499 -21.36 13.72 13.38
C ILE A 499 -20.08 14.57 13.45
N PRO A 500 -19.28 14.48 14.53
CA PRO A 500 -18.05 15.26 14.66
C PRO A 500 -16.90 14.64 13.84
N ASP A 501 -15.85 15.42 13.56
CA ASP A 501 -14.68 14.97 12.80
C ASP A 501 -13.78 13.99 13.57
N VAL A 502 -13.91 13.94 14.91
CA VAL A 502 -13.14 13.11 15.83
C VAL A 502 -14.10 12.29 16.70
N VAL A 503 -13.93 10.97 16.72
CA VAL A 503 -14.81 10.05 17.46
C VAL A 503 -14.01 8.98 18.21
N PRO A 504 -14.15 8.80 19.55
CA PRO A 504 -15.01 9.55 20.45
C PRO A 504 -14.79 11.06 20.44
N ALA A 505 -15.86 11.81 20.68
CA ALA A 505 -15.86 13.27 20.62
C ALA A 505 -15.12 13.89 21.82
N TYR A 506 -13.80 13.70 21.89
CA TYR A 506 -12.93 14.34 22.88
C TYR A 506 -12.72 15.81 22.58
N TYR A 507 -12.81 16.19 21.30
CA TYR A 507 -12.83 17.58 20.84
C TYR A 507 -14.24 17.99 20.39
N TYR A 508 -14.62 19.25 20.68
CA TYR A 508 -15.88 19.86 20.20
C TYR A 508 -15.82 20.22 18.70
N TYR A 509 -15.47 19.27 17.83
CA TYR A 509 -15.31 19.47 16.39
C TYR A 509 -16.49 18.90 15.60
N TYR A 510 -17.67 19.49 15.82
CA TYR A 510 -18.83 19.31 14.96
C TYR A 510 -18.77 20.37 13.85
N THR A 511 -18.49 19.93 12.63
CA THR A 511 -18.24 20.82 11.48
C THR A 511 -19.16 20.45 10.32
N ASP A 512 -18.99 21.14 9.19
CA ASP A 512 -19.74 20.98 7.95
C ASP A 512 -19.06 20.01 6.96
N ASN A 513 -18.24 19.07 7.45
CA ASN A 513 -17.52 18.09 6.62
C ASN A 513 -18.40 16.94 6.14
N VAL A 514 -18.12 16.47 4.92
CA VAL A 514 -18.69 15.22 4.38
C VAL A 514 -17.66 14.10 4.43
N THR A 515 -16.43 14.39 4.01
CA THR A 515 -15.39 13.36 3.80
C THR A 515 -14.95 12.67 5.08
N TRP A 516 -14.88 13.38 6.21
CA TRP A 516 -14.51 12.78 7.51
C TRP A 516 -15.64 11.89 8.05
N PRO A 517 -16.86 12.41 8.30
CA PRO A 517 -17.95 11.57 8.81
C PRO A 517 -18.41 10.43 7.88
N SER A 518 -18.11 10.50 6.58
CA SER A 518 -18.38 9.41 5.62
C SER A 518 -17.83 8.05 6.05
N THR A 519 -16.77 8.06 6.88
CA THR A 519 -16.18 6.91 7.57
C THR A 519 -17.22 5.94 8.15
N PHE A 520 -18.31 6.46 8.71
CA PHE A 520 -19.36 5.64 9.31
C PHE A 520 -19.96 4.64 8.32
N ILE A 521 -20.24 5.09 7.10
CA ILE A 521 -20.83 4.29 6.03
C ILE A 521 -19.75 3.45 5.34
N PHE A 522 -18.57 4.01 5.07
CA PHE A 522 -17.47 3.31 4.42
C PHE A 522 -16.98 2.10 5.21
N ILE A 523 -16.77 2.25 6.52
CA ILE A 523 -16.32 1.16 7.37
C ILE A 523 -17.41 0.10 7.54
N SER A 524 -18.68 0.50 7.59
CA SER A 524 -19.79 -0.45 7.61
C SER A 524 -19.83 -1.31 6.34
N ASN A 525 -19.56 -0.72 5.18
CA ASN A 525 -19.41 -1.48 3.93
C ASN A 525 -18.15 -2.38 3.98
N MET A 526 -17.02 -1.89 4.48
CA MET A 526 -15.80 -2.69 4.62
C MET A 526 -16.02 -3.92 5.51
N LEU A 527 -16.69 -3.75 6.67
CA LEU A 527 -17.01 -4.86 7.58
C LEU A 527 -17.86 -5.94 6.90
N TYR A 528 -18.78 -5.54 6.02
CA TYR A 528 -19.56 -6.48 5.23
C TYR A 528 -18.73 -7.14 4.14
N GLU A 529 -18.03 -6.36 3.31
CA GLU A 529 -17.27 -6.88 2.16
C GLU A 529 -16.11 -7.80 2.58
N GLN A 530 -15.31 -7.39 3.57
CA GLN A 530 -14.12 -8.13 3.99
C GLN A 530 -14.44 -9.28 4.96
N TYR A 531 -15.40 -9.09 5.87
CA TYR A 531 -15.68 -10.05 6.94
C TYR A 531 -17.01 -10.78 6.78
N GLY A 532 -17.86 -10.41 5.82
CA GLY A 532 -19.21 -10.96 5.67
C GLY A 532 -20.16 -10.54 6.81
N ASN A 533 -19.85 -9.47 7.55
CA ASN A 533 -20.60 -9.06 8.73
C ASN A 533 -21.60 -7.93 8.42
N PRO A 534 -22.90 -8.21 8.26
CA PRO A 534 -23.91 -7.18 8.01
C PRO A 534 -24.29 -6.40 9.28
N GLY A 535 -23.84 -6.84 10.46
CA GLY A 535 -24.35 -6.34 11.74
C GLY A 535 -24.14 -4.84 11.96
N ALA A 536 -23.04 -4.27 11.47
CA ALA A 536 -22.81 -2.83 11.56
C ALA A 536 -23.81 -2.06 10.70
N ILE A 537 -24.07 -2.52 9.47
CA ILE A 537 -25.05 -1.92 8.57
C ILE A 537 -26.43 -1.93 9.22
N CYS A 538 -26.95 -3.09 9.61
CA CYS A 538 -28.31 -3.19 10.15
C CYS A 538 -28.50 -2.37 11.43
N LYS A 539 -27.51 -2.40 12.34
CA LYS A 539 -27.59 -1.71 13.63
C LYS A 539 -27.54 -0.19 13.49
N HIS A 540 -26.84 0.32 12.48
CA HIS A 540 -26.51 1.73 12.35
C HIS A 540 -27.18 2.44 11.18
N TYR A 541 -27.91 1.72 10.32
CA TYR A 541 -28.61 2.30 9.16
C TYR A 541 -29.50 3.51 9.52
N PRO A 542 -30.31 3.50 10.60
CA PRO A 542 -31.10 4.68 10.97
C PRO A 542 -30.25 5.92 11.28
N ALA A 543 -29.12 5.73 11.97
CA ALA A 543 -28.18 6.80 12.31
C ALA A 543 -27.46 7.34 11.06
N MET A 544 -27.09 6.46 10.12
CA MET A 544 -26.52 6.84 8.82
C MET A 544 -27.51 7.66 8.00
N LYS A 545 -28.77 7.22 7.92
CA LYS A 545 -29.85 7.96 7.25
C LYS A 545 -30.02 9.36 7.84
N GLN A 546 -30.01 9.48 9.17
CA GLN A 546 -30.13 10.77 9.85
C GLN A 546 -28.96 11.72 9.52
N TRP A 547 -27.73 11.20 9.40
CA TRP A 547 -26.59 12.02 8.98
C TRP A 547 -26.65 12.41 7.50
N MET A 548 -27.04 11.48 6.62
CA MET A 548 -27.24 11.78 5.20
C MET A 548 -28.29 12.90 5.02
N GLU A 549 -29.37 12.83 5.78
CA GLU A 549 -30.41 13.87 5.78
C GLU A 549 -29.89 15.20 6.30
N HIS A 550 -29.14 15.21 7.42
CA HIS A 550 -28.50 16.42 7.93
C HIS A 550 -27.65 17.13 6.86
N ILE A 551 -26.78 16.37 6.16
CA ILE A 551 -25.95 16.93 5.08
C ILE A 551 -26.81 17.46 3.93
N ARG A 552 -27.89 16.75 3.57
CA ARG A 552 -28.82 17.16 2.53
C ARG A 552 -29.52 18.47 2.89
N THR A 553 -30.14 18.55 4.06
CA THR A 553 -30.93 19.71 4.48
C THR A 553 -30.08 20.95 4.70
N GLU A 554 -28.92 20.82 5.33
CA GLU A 554 -28.09 21.97 5.74
C GLU A 554 -27.17 22.48 4.62
N PHE A 555 -26.67 21.59 3.75
CA PHE A 555 -25.54 21.92 2.86
C PHE A 555 -25.77 21.67 1.38
N MET A 556 -26.87 21.02 0.97
CA MET A 556 -27.22 20.86 -0.45
C MET A 556 -27.92 22.10 -1.00
N ASN A 557 -27.48 22.59 -2.16
CA ASN A 557 -28.16 23.68 -2.85
C ASN A 557 -29.20 23.19 -3.88
N GLN A 558 -29.92 24.12 -4.52
CA GLN A 558 -30.94 23.81 -5.54
C GLN A 558 -30.42 23.09 -6.79
N SER A 559 -29.09 23.08 -7.02
CA SER A 559 -28.45 22.33 -8.11
C SER A 559 -27.92 20.97 -7.65
N HIS A 560 -28.34 20.49 -6.46
CA HIS A 560 -27.93 19.23 -5.86
C HIS A 560 -26.42 19.12 -5.58
N ILE A 561 -25.76 20.27 -5.36
CA ILE A 561 -24.35 20.35 -4.98
C ILE A 561 -24.24 20.47 -3.47
N ILE A 562 -23.41 19.64 -2.84
CA ILE A 562 -23.02 19.83 -1.45
C ILE A 562 -21.99 20.94 -1.37
N THR A 563 -22.31 21.99 -0.62
CA THR A 563 -21.59 23.25 -0.67
C THR A 563 -20.45 23.36 0.35
N ARG A 564 -20.32 22.38 1.25
CA ARG A 564 -19.38 22.40 2.38
C ARG A 564 -18.53 21.13 2.46
N ASP A 565 -17.23 21.34 2.60
CA ASP A 565 -16.22 20.37 3.05
C ASP A 565 -15.00 21.20 3.47
N ARG A 566 -14.55 21.05 4.71
CA ARG A 566 -13.58 21.97 5.33
C ARG A 566 -12.14 21.59 5.02
N TYR A 567 -11.81 20.31 5.04
CA TYR A 567 -10.43 19.85 4.92
C TYR A 567 -10.03 19.57 3.47
N GLY A 568 -10.98 19.16 2.61
CA GLY A 568 -10.73 18.86 1.20
C GLY A 568 -9.73 17.71 1.03
N ASP A 569 -8.93 17.76 -0.05
CA ASP A 569 -7.89 16.77 -0.33
C ASP A 569 -6.64 17.01 0.54
N TRP A 570 -6.78 16.79 1.85
CA TRP A 570 -5.82 17.14 2.89
C TRP A 570 -4.42 16.58 2.62
N CYS A 571 -3.37 17.33 2.97
CA CYS A 571 -1.97 16.93 2.77
C CYS A 571 -1.59 16.58 1.31
N LEU A 572 -2.27 17.17 0.33
CA LEU A 572 -1.76 17.17 -1.06
C LEU A 572 -0.36 17.79 -1.12
N PRO A 573 0.57 17.26 -1.93
CA PRO A 573 1.93 17.79 -2.00
C PRO A 573 1.98 19.28 -2.39
N PRO A 574 2.53 20.15 -1.53
CA PRO A 574 2.65 21.57 -1.84
C PRO A 574 3.68 21.84 -2.93
N GLU A 575 3.64 23.08 -3.46
CA GLU A 575 4.59 23.61 -4.43
C GLU A 575 6.03 23.70 -3.90
N SER A 576 6.22 23.74 -2.58
CA SER A 576 7.52 23.81 -1.91
C SER A 576 7.61 22.78 -0.77
N PRO A 577 8.71 22.02 -0.63
CA PRO A 577 8.83 20.94 0.36
C PRO A 577 8.92 21.42 1.82
N GLU A 578 9.02 22.71 2.10
CA GLU A 578 8.98 23.31 3.44
C GLU A 578 7.56 23.61 3.92
N LEU A 579 6.58 23.65 3.00
CA LEU A 579 5.19 23.97 3.32
C LEU A 579 4.45 22.74 3.86
N ILE A 580 3.45 22.99 4.71
CA ILE A 580 2.47 21.97 5.12
C ILE A 580 1.33 21.89 4.11
N HIS A 581 0.83 23.05 3.67
CA HIS A 581 -0.29 23.17 2.75
C HIS A 581 0.10 23.97 1.52
N SER A 582 -0.37 23.50 0.36
CA SER A 582 -0.26 24.24 -0.90
C SER A 582 -0.95 25.59 -0.78
N LYS A 583 -0.32 26.64 -1.30
CA LYS A 583 -0.98 27.95 -1.49
C LYS A 583 -1.40 28.18 -2.93
N ASP A 584 -0.99 27.29 -3.84
CA ASP A 584 -1.34 27.33 -5.25
C ASP A 584 -2.78 26.80 -5.48
N PRO A 585 -3.74 27.65 -5.90
CA PRO A 585 -5.11 27.23 -6.17
C PRO A 585 -5.23 26.23 -7.34
N ALA A 586 -4.23 26.13 -8.22
CA ALA A 586 -4.21 25.13 -9.28
C ALA A 586 -3.92 23.70 -8.76
N ARG A 587 -3.46 23.57 -7.51
CA ARG A 587 -3.22 22.29 -6.83
C ARG A 587 -4.34 21.89 -5.88
N ILE A 588 -5.07 22.88 -5.34
CA ILE A 588 -6.12 22.66 -4.35
C ILE A 588 -7.41 22.26 -5.06
N THR A 589 -7.82 21.00 -4.92
CA THR A 589 -9.09 20.51 -5.47
C THR A 589 -10.28 21.19 -4.77
N ASP A 590 -11.29 21.60 -5.55
CA ASP A 590 -12.50 22.24 -5.00
C ASP A 590 -13.22 21.30 -4.00
N GLY A 591 -13.39 21.77 -2.76
CA GLY A 591 -14.08 21.03 -1.70
C GLY A 591 -15.54 20.69 -2.04
N LYS A 592 -16.23 21.51 -2.83
CA LYS A 592 -17.61 21.24 -3.28
C LYS A 592 -17.67 20.05 -4.23
N LEU A 593 -16.68 19.94 -5.11
CA LEU A 593 -16.53 18.78 -6.00
C LEU A 593 -16.31 17.52 -5.16
N ILE A 594 -15.40 17.58 -4.19
CA ILE A 594 -15.09 16.43 -3.33
C ILE A 594 -16.33 16.00 -2.53
N ALA A 595 -16.97 16.91 -1.80
CA ALA A 595 -18.15 16.58 -1.00
C ALA A 595 -19.30 16.04 -1.85
N THR A 596 -19.57 16.64 -3.01
CA THR A 596 -20.68 16.19 -3.87
C THR A 596 -20.40 14.80 -4.45
N ALA A 597 -19.15 14.52 -4.87
CA ALA A 597 -18.75 13.20 -5.33
C ALA A 597 -18.87 12.14 -4.22
N TYR A 598 -18.40 12.46 -3.00
CA TYR A 598 -18.55 11.56 -1.86
C TYR A 598 -20.01 11.36 -1.49
N TYR A 599 -20.83 12.40 -1.46
CA TYR A 599 -22.26 12.27 -1.17
C TYR A 599 -22.95 11.34 -2.18
N TYR A 600 -22.66 11.47 -3.48
CA TYR A 600 -23.11 10.51 -4.49
C TYR A 600 -22.69 9.07 -4.17
N LYS A 601 -21.41 8.85 -3.82
CA LYS A 601 -20.91 7.52 -3.44
C LYS A 601 -21.61 6.96 -2.20
N LEU A 602 -21.95 7.81 -1.24
CA LEU A 602 -22.65 7.43 -0.02
C LEU A 602 -24.10 7.06 -0.29
N LEU A 603 -24.79 7.75 -1.19
CA LEU A 603 -26.12 7.33 -1.68
C LEU A 603 -26.08 5.91 -2.26
N GLN A 604 -25.07 5.59 -3.06
CA GLN A 604 -24.91 4.23 -3.62
C GLN A 604 -24.73 3.17 -2.51
N TYR A 605 -24.02 3.50 -1.44
CA TYR A 605 -23.92 2.60 -0.28
C TYR A 605 -25.22 2.51 0.50
N MET A 606 -25.95 3.60 0.70
CA MET A 606 -27.25 3.56 1.39
C MET A 606 -28.27 2.71 0.62
N ILE A 607 -28.33 2.83 -0.71
CA ILE A 607 -29.13 1.95 -1.58
C ILE A 607 -28.73 0.48 -1.36
N LYS A 608 -27.43 0.18 -1.43
CA LYS A 608 -26.91 -1.18 -1.20
C LYS A 608 -27.26 -1.70 0.20
N PHE A 609 -27.16 -0.86 1.22
CA PHE A 609 -27.43 -1.23 2.61
C PHE A 609 -28.91 -1.48 2.88
N ALA A 610 -29.79 -0.70 2.25
CA ALA A 610 -31.22 -0.93 2.30
C ALA A 610 -31.60 -2.22 1.58
N GLN A 611 -31.07 -2.44 0.36
CA GLN A 611 -31.30 -3.66 -0.40
C GLN A 611 -30.82 -4.91 0.36
N LEU A 612 -29.62 -4.85 0.94
CA LEU A 612 -29.08 -5.94 1.76
C LEU A 612 -30.04 -6.33 2.89
N GLN A 613 -30.66 -5.35 3.56
CA GLN A 613 -31.63 -5.60 4.62
C GLN A 613 -32.95 -6.15 4.11
N LEU A 614 -33.43 -5.71 2.95
CA LEU A 614 -34.61 -6.28 2.29
C LEU A 614 -34.42 -7.75 1.90
N ASP A 615 -33.22 -8.10 1.47
CA ASP A 615 -32.85 -9.47 1.08
C ASP A 615 -32.71 -10.41 2.30
N MET A 616 -32.62 -9.85 3.52
CA MET A 616 -32.53 -10.63 4.75
C MET A 616 -33.92 -11.07 5.24
N PRO A 617 -34.01 -12.23 5.93
CA PRO A 617 -35.23 -12.63 6.61
C PRO A 617 -35.64 -11.60 7.67
N HIS A 618 -36.93 -11.24 7.72
CA HIS A 618 -37.49 -10.32 8.72
C HIS A 618 -38.57 -10.99 9.56
N THR A 619 -38.86 -10.37 10.71
CA THR A 619 -40.02 -10.76 11.51
C THR A 619 -41.30 -10.37 10.76
N PRO A 620 -42.26 -11.29 10.57
CA PRO A 620 -43.47 -11.01 9.80
C PRO A 620 -44.50 -10.13 10.56
N ASP A 621 -44.06 -9.42 11.61
CA ASP A 621 -44.89 -8.53 12.41
C ASP A 621 -45.02 -7.14 11.77
N ILE A 622 -45.93 -6.32 12.30
CA ILE A 622 -46.22 -4.98 11.75
C ILE A 622 -44.94 -4.12 11.73
N ALA A 623 -44.11 -4.21 12.76
CA ALA A 623 -42.86 -3.46 12.83
C ALA A 623 -41.87 -3.89 11.72
N GLY A 624 -41.71 -5.19 11.49
CA GLY A 624 -40.88 -5.71 10.41
C GLY A 624 -41.40 -5.33 9.02
N GLN A 625 -42.72 -5.36 8.81
CA GLN A 625 -43.36 -4.95 7.54
C GLN A 625 -43.16 -3.45 7.27
N LEU A 626 -43.39 -2.59 8.27
CA LEU A 626 -43.18 -1.15 8.14
C LEU A 626 -41.70 -0.80 7.89
N HIS A 627 -40.78 -1.51 8.56
CA HIS A 627 -39.34 -1.36 8.30
C HIS A 627 -38.98 -1.74 6.86
N HIS A 628 -39.50 -2.87 6.35
CA HIS A 628 -39.29 -3.27 4.95
C HIS A 628 -39.87 -2.27 3.96
N GLN A 629 -41.07 -1.74 4.22
CA GLN A 629 -41.65 -0.70 3.38
C GLN A 629 -40.76 0.55 3.36
N GLN A 630 -40.30 1.01 4.52
CA GLN A 630 -39.40 2.16 4.62
C GLN A 630 -38.09 1.94 3.85
N LEU A 631 -37.50 0.75 3.92
CA LEU A 631 -36.28 0.43 3.17
C LEU A 631 -36.51 0.49 1.65
N ALA A 632 -37.67 0.04 1.16
CA ALA A 632 -38.02 0.12 -0.25
C ALA A 632 -38.21 1.58 -0.70
N GLU A 633 -38.86 2.41 0.12
CA GLU A 633 -39.01 3.85 -0.12
C GLU A 633 -37.65 4.56 -0.11
N ASP A 634 -36.76 4.22 0.82
CA ASP A 634 -35.40 4.77 0.90
C ASP A 634 -34.59 4.47 -0.37
N ILE A 635 -34.69 3.25 -0.90
CA ILE A 635 -34.00 2.87 -2.15
C ILE A 635 -34.43 3.77 -3.29
N GLN A 636 -35.74 3.95 -3.46
CA GLN A 636 -36.29 4.78 -4.53
C GLN A 636 -35.83 6.25 -4.37
N GLU A 637 -35.99 6.82 -3.17
CA GLU A 637 -35.58 8.21 -2.90
C GLU A 637 -34.08 8.43 -3.15
N TYR A 638 -33.23 7.52 -2.69
CA TYR A 638 -31.79 7.63 -2.89
C TYR A 638 -31.36 7.41 -4.34
N GLN A 639 -32.06 6.57 -5.11
CA GLN A 639 -31.82 6.42 -6.55
C GLN A 639 -32.13 7.72 -7.29
N GLU A 640 -33.32 8.27 -7.10
CA GLU A 640 -33.74 9.55 -7.69
C GLU A 640 -32.79 10.69 -7.29
N LEU A 641 -32.41 10.76 -6.00
CA LEU A 641 -31.47 11.78 -5.53
C LEU A 641 -30.07 11.59 -6.14
N ALA A 642 -29.59 10.35 -6.30
CA ALA A 642 -28.29 10.08 -6.89
C ALA A 642 -28.22 10.51 -8.37
N GLU A 643 -29.30 10.32 -9.13
CA GLU A 643 -29.42 10.81 -10.51
C GLU A 643 -29.31 12.34 -10.56
N HIS A 644 -30.11 13.05 -9.76
CA HIS A 644 -30.07 14.52 -9.69
C HIS A 644 -28.70 15.06 -9.24
N VAL A 645 -28.05 14.41 -8.26
CA VAL A 645 -26.69 14.78 -7.82
C VAL A 645 -25.68 14.57 -8.94
N LYS A 646 -25.75 13.46 -9.69
CA LYS A 646 -24.83 13.18 -10.82
C LYS A 646 -25.02 14.18 -11.96
N GLU A 647 -26.26 14.53 -12.29
CA GLU A 647 -26.58 15.55 -13.29
C GLU A 647 -26.09 16.93 -12.86
N GLY A 648 -26.42 17.35 -11.63
CA GLY A 648 -25.96 18.60 -11.04
C GLY A 648 -24.44 18.71 -10.99
N PHE A 649 -23.77 17.63 -10.61
CA PHE A 649 -22.31 17.53 -10.58
C PHE A 649 -21.70 17.75 -11.96
N ASN A 650 -22.16 17.02 -12.98
CA ASN A 650 -21.61 17.14 -14.34
C ASN A 650 -21.88 18.52 -14.92
N LYS A 651 -23.09 19.07 -14.74
CA LYS A 651 -23.41 20.43 -15.19
C LYS A 651 -22.53 21.50 -14.53
N THR A 652 -22.13 21.30 -13.28
CA THR A 652 -21.36 22.28 -12.51
C THR A 652 -19.86 22.18 -12.75
N PHE A 653 -19.32 20.96 -12.80
CA PHE A 653 -17.87 20.74 -12.72
C PHE A 653 -17.25 20.26 -14.03
N TRP A 654 -17.99 19.66 -14.97
CA TRP A 654 -17.44 19.26 -16.27
C TRP A 654 -17.28 20.49 -17.17
N ASN A 655 -16.09 20.67 -17.75
CA ASN A 655 -15.86 21.70 -18.75
C ASN A 655 -15.75 21.10 -20.16
N GLN A 656 -16.78 21.27 -20.98
CA GLN A 656 -16.83 20.70 -22.34
C GLN A 656 -15.73 21.27 -23.25
N GLU A 657 -15.39 22.56 -23.15
CA GLU A 657 -14.38 23.19 -24.02
C GLU A 657 -12.98 22.70 -23.67
N LYS A 658 -12.69 22.61 -22.37
CA LYS A 658 -11.35 22.28 -21.85
C LYS A 658 -11.14 20.80 -21.57
N GLN A 659 -12.21 20.01 -21.61
CA GLN A 659 -12.20 18.55 -21.52
C GLN A 659 -11.62 18.01 -20.19
N TYR A 660 -11.97 18.64 -19.07
CA TYR A 660 -11.62 18.21 -17.70
C TYR A 660 -12.62 18.71 -16.66
N TYR A 661 -12.56 18.14 -15.44
CA TYR A 661 -13.34 18.62 -14.31
C TYR A 661 -12.65 19.75 -13.52
N SER A 662 -13.42 20.77 -13.13
CA SER A 662 -13.02 21.88 -12.25
C SER A 662 -11.66 22.52 -12.63
N ASN A 663 -10.66 22.51 -11.75
CA ASN A 663 -9.33 23.06 -11.97
C ASN A 663 -8.31 22.03 -12.51
N ASN A 664 -8.76 20.88 -12.99
CA ASN A 664 -7.94 19.82 -13.59
C ASN A 664 -6.86 19.25 -12.64
N THR A 665 -7.08 19.20 -11.33
CA THR A 665 -6.21 18.39 -10.46
C THR A 665 -6.42 16.90 -10.74
N VAL A 666 -5.50 16.06 -10.29
CA VAL A 666 -5.66 14.60 -10.40
C VAL A 666 -6.93 14.17 -9.66
N THR A 667 -7.13 14.60 -8.42
CA THR A 667 -8.30 14.30 -7.60
C THR A 667 -9.61 14.77 -8.22
N ALA A 668 -9.66 15.97 -8.84
CA ALA A 668 -10.86 16.51 -9.48
C ALA A 668 -11.40 15.62 -10.62
N ASN A 669 -10.50 14.99 -11.38
CA ASN A 669 -10.86 14.07 -12.46
C ASN A 669 -11.02 12.63 -11.96
N LEU A 670 -10.22 12.24 -10.95
CA LEU A 670 -10.17 10.89 -10.40
C LEU A 670 -11.48 10.49 -9.73
N LEU A 671 -12.03 11.33 -8.85
CA LEU A 671 -13.23 11.00 -8.06
C LEU A 671 -14.46 10.70 -8.92
N PRO A 672 -14.88 11.57 -9.87
CA PRO A 672 -16.05 11.27 -10.69
C PRO A 672 -15.83 10.06 -11.58
N LEU A 673 -14.59 9.79 -12.01
CA LEU A 673 -14.28 8.57 -12.75
C LEU A 673 -14.47 7.35 -11.83
N ALA A 674 -13.81 7.32 -10.67
CA ALA A 674 -13.84 6.21 -9.70
C ALA A 674 -15.25 5.94 -9.13
N PHE A 675 -16.13 6.93 -9.11
CA PHE A 675 -17.52 6.80 -8.67
C PHE A 675 -18.51 6.62 -9.81
N ASP A 676 -18.05 6.41 -11.05
CA ASP A 676 -18.90 6.19 -12.23
C ASP A 676 -19.88 7.34 -12.52
N MET A 677 -19.45 8.57 -12.22
CA MET A 677 -20.19 9.81 -12.47
C MET A 677 -19.91 10.40 -13.86
N VAL A 678 -18.78 10.06 -14.49
CA VAL A 678 -18.40 10.56 -15.82
C VAL A 678 -19.32 9.98 -16.91
N PRO A 679 -19.85 10.80 -17.83
CA PRO A 679 -20.57 10.30 -19.01
C PRO A 679 -19.73 9.30 -19.81
N ASP A 680 -20.33 8.23 -20.32
CA ASP A 680 -19.58 7.14 -20.98
C ASP A 680 -18.72 7.63 -22.16
N THR A 681 -19.19 8.63 -22.91
CA THR A 681 -18.47 9.23 -24.04
C THR A 681 -17.20 10.00 -23.62
N GLU A 682 -17.10 10.42 -22.36
CA GLU A 682 -16.01 11.26 -21.86
C GLU A 682 -15.02 10.48 -20.97
N LYS A 683 -15.31 9.23 -20.61
CA LYS A 683 -14.46 8.40 -19.73
C LYS A 683 -13.02 8.31 -20.20
N GLU A 684 -12.80 8.04 -21.49
CA GLU A 684 -11.45 7.96 -22.06
C GLU A 684 -10.74 9.32 -22.02
N THR A 685 -11.46 10.41 -22.27
CA THR A 685 -10.91 11.77 -22.17
C THR A 685 -10.44 12.08 -20.75
N VAL A 686 -11.27 11.81 -19.74
CA VAL A 686 -10.94 12.02 -18.33
C VAL A 686 -9.77 11.14 -17.90
N ALA A 687 -9.77 9.87 -18.30
CA ALA A 687 -8.66 8.95 -18.04
C ALA A 687 -7.34 9.49 -18.63
N ARG A 688 -7.36 10.00 -19.87
CA ARG A 688 -6.19 10.64 -20.48
C ARG A 688 -5.73 11.87 -19.71
N GLN A 689 -6.63 12.71 -19.18
CA GLN A 689 -6.25 13.86 -18.35
C GLN A 689 -5.56 13.43 -17.05
N ILE A 690 -6.07 12.39 -16.37
CA ILE A 690 -5.44 11.83 -15.16
C ILE A 690 -4.02 11.36 -15.47
N ILE A 691 -3.85 10.60 -16.56
CA ILE A 691 -2.54 10.12 -17.00
C ILE A 691 -1.62 11.27 -17.37
N HIS A 692 -2.08 12.22 -18.17
CA HIS A 692 -1.28 13.36 -18.60
C HIS A 692 -0.81 14.21 -17.41
N LYS A 693 -1.71 14.53 -16.47
CA LYS A 693 -1.32 15.24 -15.25
C LYS A 693 -0.31 14.44 -14.44
N THR A 694 -0.59 13.17 -14.17
CA THR A 694 0.26 12.33 -13.31
C THR A 694 1.64 12.08 -13.92
N VAL A 695 1.68 11.68 -15.19
CA VAL A 695 2.88 11.18 -15.86
C VAL A 695 3.65 12.28 -16.56
N ASP A 696 2.97 13.16 -17.29
CA ASP A 696 3.62 14.16 -18.16
C ASP A 696 3.92 15.45 -17.43
N TYR A 697 2.95 15.97 -16.70
CA TYR A 697 3.11 17.22 -15.96
C TYR A 697 3.89 17.02 -14.67
N TYR A 698 3.57 15.96 -13.91
CA TYR A 698 4.17 15.68 -12.60
C TYR A 698 5.23 14.58 -12.59
N ASN A 699 5.70 14.15 -13.78
CA ASN A 699 6.81 13.18 -13.93
C ASN A 699 6.61 11.87 -13.16
N ALA A 700 5.38 11.34 -13.15
CA ALA A 700 4.99 10.11 -12.45
C ALA A 700 5.28 10.16 -10.94
N THR A 701 4.88 11.26 -10.30
CA THR A 701 4.86 11.44 -8.83
C THR A 701 3.43 11.57 -8.32
N ILE A 702 3.20 11.32 -7.03
CA ILE A 702 1.86 11.37 -6.42
C ILE A 702 1.47 12.82 -6.21
N GLN A 703 0.25 13.23 -6.59
CA GLN A 703 -0.19 14.64 -6.45
C GLN A 703 -1.55 14.75 -5.77
N CYS A 704 -1.92 13.68 -5.07
CA CYS A 704 -3.14 13.60 -4.29
C CYS A 704 -2.82 13.78 -2.81
N GLY A 705 -3.75 14.40 -2.10
CA GLY A 705 -3.83 14.29 -0.65
C GLY A 705 -4.50 12.99 -0.22
N VAL A 706 -5.01 12.99 1.01
CA VAL A 706 -5.70 11.89 1.67
C VAL A 706 -6.90 11.39 0.86
N ILE A 707 -7.66 12.29 0.23
CA ILE A 707 -8.89 11.93 -0.46
C ILE A 707 -8.58 11.29 -1.81
N GLY A 708 -7.68 11.87 -2.60
CA GLY A 708 -7.34 11.34 -3.90
C GLY A 708 -6.57 10.00 -3.81
N VAL A 709 -5.65 9.86 -2.85
CA VAL A 709 -4.83 8.64 -2.71
C VAL A 709 -5.65 7.42 -2.27
N GLN A 710 -6.85 7.63 -1.70
CA GLN A 710 -7.78 6.53 -1.38
C GLN A 710 -8.36 5.83 -2.61
N TRP A 711 -8.23 6.40 -3.82
CA TRP A 711 -8.83 5.87 -5.05
C TRP A 711 -7.85 5.72 -6.21
N LEU A 712 -6.66 6.31 -6.09
CA LEU A 712 -5.72 6.49 -7.19
C LEU A 712 -5.26 5.15 -7.78
N MET A 713 -4.82 4.22 -6.94
CA MET A 713 -4.17 2.99 -7.43
C MET A 713 -5.17 2.07 -8.10
N ARG A 714 -6.35 1.89 -7.50
CA ARG A 714 -7.44 1.07 -8.02
C ARG A 714 -7.97 1.65 -9.33
N GLU A 715 -8.11 2.97 -9.44
CA GLU A 715 -8.58 3.58 -10.67
C GLU A 715 -7.54 3.46 -11.79
N LEU A 716 -6.24 3.64 -11.48
CA LEU A 716 -5.17 3.37 -12.44
C LEU A 716 -5.23 1.93 -12.97
N VAL A 717 -5.49 0.95 -12.11
CA VAL A 717 -5.69 -0.44 -12.56
C VAL A 717 -6.95 -0.58 -13.42
N ARG A 718 -8.07 0.06 -13.05
CA ARG A 718 -9.32 0.02 -13.82
C ARG A 718 -9.18 0.65 -15.22
N MET A 719 -8.32 1.66 -15.35
CA MET A 719 -7.94 2.27 -16.63
C MET A 719 -6.96 1.42 -17.46
N GLY A 720 -6.56 0.23 -16.99
CA GLY A 720 -5.55 -0.61 -17.65
C GLY A 720 -4.12 -0.11 -17.47
N ARG A 721 -3.88 0.74 -16.46
CA ARG A 721 -2.61 1.44 -16.20
C ARG A 721 -1.92 0.96 -14.93
N THR A 722 -1.88 -0.36 -14.75
CA THR A 722 -1.14 -1.04 -13.67
C THR A 722 0.34 -0.62 -13.66
N ASP A 723 0.90 -0.31 -14.83
CA ASP A 723 2.26 0.20 -15.01
C ASP A 723 2.52 1.52 -14.29
N VAL A 724 1.57 2.46 -14.35
CA VAL A 724 1.64 3.75 -13.66
C VAL A 724 1.52 3.56 -12.16
N ALA A 725 0.56 2.74 -11.72
CA ALA A 725 0.36 2.44 -10.32
C ALA A 725 1.66 1.86 -9.71
N TYR A 726 2.30 0.91 -10.41
CA TYR A 726 3.57 0.33 -9.95
C TYR A 726 4.67 1.37 -9.81
N VAL A 727 4.78 2.29 -10.77
CA VAL A 727 5.76 3.38 -10.72
C VAL A 727 5.48 4.31 -9.55
N LEU A 728 4.25 4.77 -9.36
CA LEU A 728 3.88 5.63 -8.22
C LEU A 728 4.18 4.97 -6.87
N ALA A 729 3.94 3.66 -6.75
CA ALA A 729 4.27 2.88 -5.56
C ALA A 729 5.77 2.82 -5.28
N THR A 730 6.61 2.76 -6.31
CA THR A 730 8.04 2.44 -6.19
C THR A 730 8.98 3.61 -6.46
N HIS A 731 8.46 4.74 -6.95
CA HIS A 731 9.27 5.89 -7.31
C HIS A 731 9.90 6.55 -6.08
N THR A 732 11.18 6.87 -6.17
CA THR A 732 11.99 7.36 -5.04
C THR A 732 12.15 8.88 -5.02
N LYS A 733 11.58 9.60 -5.98
CA LYS A 733 11.56 11.06 -5.98
C LYS A 733 10.32 11.60 -5.26
N TYR A 734 10.50 12.74 -4.60
CA TYR A 734 9.39 13.49 -4.02
C TYR A 734 8.41 13.95 -5.11
N PRO A 735 7.10 13.94 -4.83
CA PRO A 735 6.39 13.24 -3.73
C PRO A 735 6.08 11.77 -4.03
N GLY A 736 6.18 10.90 -3.02
CA GLY A 736 5.72 9.51 -3.11
C GLY A 736 6.14 8.61 -1.94
N TRP A 737 5.59 7.40 -1.88
CA TRP A 737 5.93 6.44 -0.83
C TRP A 737 7.39 5.99 -0.91
N GLY A 738 7.88 5.67 -2.11
CA GLY A 738 9.27 5.26 -2.30
C GLY A 738 10.27 6.34 -1.83
N TYR A 739 9.92 7.62 -1.93
CA TYR A 739 10.69 8.72 -1.36
C TYR A 739 10.76 8.65 0.18
N MET A 740 9.65 8.34 0.86
CA MET A 740 9.67 8.12 2.32
C MET A 740 10.63 6.98 2.68
N ALA A 741 10.53 5.85 1.98
CA ALA A 741 11.37 4.68 2.24
C ALA A 741 12.86 4.97 2.02
N THR A 742 13.23 5.67 0.93
CA THR A 742 14.64 6.02 0.67
C THR A 742 15.19 7.09 1.60
N ASN A 743 14.33 7.85 2.29
CA ASN A 743 14.71 8.80 3.33
C ASN A 743 14.60 8.23 4.76
N GLY A 744 14.62 6.90 4.90
CA GLY A 744 14.77 6.23 6.19
C GLY A 744 13.49 6.09 7.01
N ALA A 745 12.31 6.33 6.42
CA ALA A 745 11.04 6.08 7.07
C ALA A 745 10.88 4.60 7.42
N THR A 746 10.45 4.32 8.65
CA THR A 746 10.10 2.96 9.13
C THR A 746 8.59 2.80 9.40
N THR A 747 7.84 3.86 9.12
CA THR A 747 6.38 4.05 9.25
C THR A 747 5.95 4.93 8.07
N ILE A 748 4.65 5.16 7.88
CA ILE A 748 4.15 6.14 6.91
C ILE A 748 4.09 7.51 7.59
N TRP A 749 4.44 8.56 6.85
CA TRP A 749 4.43 9.94 7.36
C TRP A 749 3.08 10.61 7.13
N GLU A 750 2.80 11.67 7.90
CA GLU A 750 1.65 12.55 7.71
C GLU A 750 1.71 13.33 6.41
N LEU A 751 2.92 13.76 6.02
CA LEU A 751 3.19 14.56 4.83
C LEU A 751 4.11 13.82 3.87
N TRP A 752 3.87 13.99 2.56
CA TRP A 752 4.77 13.48 1.52
C TRP A 752 6.20 14.02 1.64
N ASN A 753 6.35 15.21 2.22
CA ASN A 753 7.58 15.95 2.54
C ASN A 753 7.92 15.91 4.04
N GLY A 754 7.54 14.86 4.79
CA GLY A 754 7.69 14.81 6.24
C GLY A 754 9.12 14.96 6.78
N ASN A 755 10.14 14.80 5.94
CA ASN A 755 11.54 15.06 6.31
C ASN A 755 11.97 16.53 6.21
N THR A 756 11.19 17.40 5.57
CA THR A 756 11.54 18.81 5.33
C THR A 756 10.44 19.80 5.74
N ALA A 757 9.19 19.34 5.90
CA ALA A 757 8.07 20.18 6.24
C ALA A 757 8.18 20.82 7.63
N ASP A 758 7.53 21.97 7.78
CA ASP A 758 7.40 22.67 9.07
C ASP A 758 6.86 21.75 10.19
N PRO A 759 7.46 21.76 11.40
CA PRO A 759 7.07 20.89 12.51
C PRO A 759 5.66 21.11 13.07
N ALA A 760 4.97 22.21 12.75
CA ALA A 760 3.66 22.52 13.33
C ALA A 760 2.61 21.43 13.08
N MET A 761 2.78 20.64 12.01
CA MET A 761 1.97 19.46 11.70
C MET A 761 2.79 18.49 10.83
N ASN A 762 3.67 17.72 11.46
CA ASN A 762 4.58 16.82 10.74
C ASN A 762 4.89 15.53 11.54
N SER A 763 3.92 14.62 11.58
CA SER A 763 4.07 13.30 12.21
C SER A 763 4.87 12.34 11.34
N GLY A 764 5.85 11.66 11.95
CA GLY A 764 6.59 10.55 11.34
C GLY A 764 5.84 9.22 11.39
N ASN A 765 4.65 9.17 11.97
CA ASN A 765 3.83 7.97 12.11
C ASN A 765 2.34 8.29 11.98
N HIS A 766 1.82 8.10 10.78
CA HIS A 766 0.43 8.38 10.40
C HIS A 766 -0.02 7.36 9.35
N VAL A 767 -1.32 7.06 9.28
CA VAL A 767 -1.83 6.05 8.32
C VAL A 767 -2.52 6.63 7.09
N MET A 768 -2.97 7.89 7.12
CA MET A 768 -3.92 8.45 6.15
C MET A 768 -3.41 8.47 4.69
N LEU A 769 -2.10 8.63 4.47
CA LEU A 769 -1.49 8.62 3.13
C LEU A 769 -1.24 7.21 2.58
N LEU A 770 -1.61 6.14 3.31
CA LEU A 770 -1.63 4.79 2.76
C LEU A 770 -2.64 4.65 1.62
N GLY A 771 -3.78 5.33 1.72
CA GLY A 771 -4.84 5.26 0.71
C GLY A 771 -5.17 3.82 0.31
N ASP A 772 -5.17 3.54 -0.98
CA ASP A 772 -5.38 2.20 -1.54
C ASP A 772 -4.09 1.45 -1.95
N PHE A 773 -2.94 1.80 -1.36
CA PHE A 773 -1.66 1.10 -1.57
C PHE A 773 -1.71 -0.39 -1.18
N LEU A 774 -2.20 -0.71 0.03
CA LEU A 774 -2.31 -2.10 0.48
C LEU A 774 -3.35 -2.89 -0.33
N PRO A 775 -4.55 -2.37 -0.63
CA PRO A 775 -5.47 -2.98 -1.59
C PRO A 775 -4.80 -3.23 -2.95
N TYR A 776 -3.98 -2.31 -3.47
CA TYR A 776 -3.22 -2.56 -4.70
C TYR A 776 -2.25 -3.74 -4.57
N CYS A 777 -1.52 -3.85 -3.47
CA CYS A 777 -0.61 -4.96 -3.21
C CYS A 777 -1.36 -6.31 -3.15
N TYR A 778 -2.45 -6.40 -2.40
CA TYR A 778 -3.17 -7.66 -2.19
C TYR A 778 -4.14 -7.99 -3.33
N GLN A 779 -4.99 -7.04 -3.74
CA GLN A 779 -6.05 -7.30 -4.73
C GLN A 779 -5.54 -7.33 -6.17
N HIS A 780 -4.46 -6.62 -6.50
CA HIS A 780 -3.98 -6.51 -7.88
C HIS A 780 -2.62 -7.18 -8.10
N LEU A 781 -1.59 -6.84 -7.32
CA LEU A 781 -0.28 -7.49 -7.50
C LEU A 781 -0.33 -8.98 -7.15
N ALA A 782 -0.91 -9.32 -5.99
CA ALA A 782 -1.10 -10.70 -5.60
C ALA A 782 -2.37 -11.34 -6.20
N GLY A 783 -3.37 -10.55 -6.57
CA GLY A 783 -4.63 -11.07 -7.09
C GLY A 783 -5.46 -11.80 -6.02
N ILE A 784 -5.59 -11.24 -4.81
CA ILE A 784 -6.45 -11.78 -3.74
C ILE A 784 -7.54 -10.74 -3.48
N ARG A 785 -8.74 -10.98 -4.03
CA ARG A 785 -9.89 -10.08 -3.87
C ARG A 785 -11.14 -10.87 -3.53
N ASN A 786 -12.02 -10.32 -2.70
CA ASN A 786 -13.33 -10.90 -2.45
C ASN A 786 -14.22 -10.72 -3.71
N ALA A 787 -14.81 -11.81 -4.21
CA ALA A 787 -15.85 -11.76 -5.24
C ALA A 787 -17.25 -11.77 -4.60
N ALA A 788 -17.38 -12.43 -3.46
CA ALA A 788 -18.53 -12.35 -2.57
C ALA A 788 -18.08 -11.87 -1.18
N PRO A 789 -18.96 -11.23 -0.39
CA PRO A 789 -18.68 -10.79 0.97
C PRO A 789 -18.02 -11.87 1.84
N GLY A 790 -16.98 -11.50 2.58
CA GLY A 790 -16.26 -12.41 3.47
C GLY A 790 -15.40 -13.45 2.77
N PHE A 791 -15.15 -13.35 1.46
CA PHE A 791 -14.34 -14.30 0.66
C PHE A 791 -14.95 -15.71 0.56
N LYS A 792 -16.28 -15.82 0.59
CA LYS A 792 -16.97 -17.08 0.22
C LYS A 792 -16.67 -17.45 -1.23
N GLU A 793 -16.65 -16.45 -2.10
CA GLU A 793 -16.09 -16.52 -3.45
C GLU A 793 -14.94 -15.52 -3.58
N ILE A 794 -13.86 -15.94 -4.24
CA ILE A 794 -12.62 -15.19 -4.36
C ILE A 794 -12.35 -14.90 -5.84
N GLN A 795 -11.98 -13.66 -6.18
CA GLN A 795 -11.46 -13.30 -7.48
C GLN A 795 -9.94 -13.28 -7.43
N MET A 796 -9.28 -14.07 -8.30
CA MET A 796 -7.82 -14.09 -8.37
C MET A 796 -7.28 -13.80 -9.77
N LYS A 797 -6.87 -12.54 -9.97
CA LYS A 797 -6.24 -12.04 -11.20
C LYS A 797 -4.97 -11.27 -10.84
N PRO A 798 -3.82 -11.94 -10.65
CA PRO A 798 -2.55 -11.27 -10.38
C PRO A 798 -2.06 -10.46 -11.58
N ALA A 799 -1.25 -9.43 -11.31
CA ALA A 799 -0.68 -8.53 -12.31
C ALA A 799 0.48 -9.15 -13.13
N PHE A 800 0.20 -10.28 -13.79
CA PHE A 800 1.17 -11.00 -14.64
C PHE A 800 1.76 -10.15 -15.77
N GLU A 801 1.03 -9.12 -16.20
CA GLU A 801 1.41 -8.20 -17.27
C GLU A 801 2.59 -7.28 -16.89
N LEU A 802 2.86 -7.07 -15.60
CA LEU A 802 3.95 -6.19 -15.16
C LEU A 802 5.31 -6.83 -15.43
N LYS A 803 6.07 -6.24 -16.35
CA LYS A 803 7.42 -6.71 -16.71
C LYS A 803 8.48 -6.36 -15.67
N GLU A 804 8.16 -5.45 -14.75
CA GLU A 804 8.99 -4.96 -13.65
C GLU A 804 9.12 -5.97 -12.52
N VAL A 805 8.09 -6.80 -12.31
CA VAL A 805 7.97 -7.69 -11.16
C VAL A 805 8.38 -9.11 -11.53
N GLY A 806 9.39 -9.66 -10.86
CA GLY A 806 9.83 -11.04 -11.07
C GLY A 806 8.98 -12.06 -10.31
N PHE A 807 8.56 -11.72 -9.08
CA PHE A 807 7.67 -12.55 -8.28
C PHE A 807 6.85 -11.72 -7.28
N ILE A 808 5.70 -12.28 -6.88
CA ILE A 808 4.91 -11.88 -5.71
C ILE A 808 4.60 -13.13 -4.90
N ARG A 809 4.74 -13.03 -3.58
CA ARG A 809 4.24 -14.02 -2.62
C ARG A 809 3.35 -13.32 -1.62
N ALA A 810 2.09 -13.71 -1.56
CA ALA A 810 1.17 -13.14 -0.60
C ALA A 810 0.21 -14.18 -0.04
N SER A 811 -0.24 -13.92 1.19
CA SER A 811 -1.31 -14.69 1.80
C SER A 811 -2.20 -13.80 2.66
N HIS A 812 -3.47 -14.19 2.81
CA HIS A 812 -4.43 -13.50 3.63
C HIS A 812 -5.34 -14.52 4.37
N ILE A 813 -5.65 -14.28 5.64
CA ILE A 813 -6.52 -15.12 6.47
C ILE A 813 -7.92 -14.51 6.44
N THR A 814 -8.79 -15.10 5.61
CA THR A 814 -10.19 -14.68 5.48
C THR A 814 -11.05 -15.25 6.63
N PRO A 815 -12.33 -14.85 6.75
CA PRO A 815 -13.28 -15.53 7.63
C PRO A 815 -13.34 -17.06 7.44
N TYR A 816 -13.13 -17.56 6.21
CA TYR A 816 -13.16 -18.99 5.88
C TYR A 816 -11.80 -19.70 6.04
N GLY A 817 -10.68 -18.96 5.99
CA GLY A 817 -9.34 -19.51 6.19
C GLY A 817 -8.28 -18.84 5.33
N LYS A 818 -7.09 -19.45 5.26
CA LYS A 818 -5.95 -18.87 4.55
C LYS A 818 -6.08 -19.03 3.03
N VAL A 819 -6.07 -17.91 2.31
CA VAL A 819 -5.83 -17.84 0.85
C VAL A 819 -4.37 -17.48 0.59
N THR A 820 -3.75 -18.13 -0.40
CA THR A 820 -2.35 -17.88 -0.81
C THR A 820 -2.30 -17.64 -2.31
N SER A 821 -1.48 -16.69 -2.75
CA SER A 821 -1.16 -16.42 -4.15
C SER A 821 0.33 -16.15 -4.27
N ASN A 822 1.06 -17.14 -4.78
CA ASN A 822 2.50 -17.06 -4.99
C ASN A 822 2.78 -17.23 -6.48
N TRP A 823 3.13 -16.15 -7.17
CA TRP A 823 3.47 -16.22 -8.58
C TRP A 823 4.87 -15.72 -8.87
N SER A 824 5.47 -16.30 -9.92
CA SER A 824 6.76 -15.87 -10.46
C SER A 824 6.73 -15.95 -11.98
N GLN A 825 7.58 -15.16 -12.63
CA GLN A 825 7.66 -15.13 -14.08
C GLN A 825 9.08 -15.29 -14.60
N THR A 826 9.21 -16.00 -15.71
CA THR A 826 10.45 -16.16 -16.49
C THR A 826 10.26 -15.57 -17.89
N ALA A 827 11.23 -15.75 -18.78
CA ALA A 827 11.11 -15.38 -20.19
C ALA A 827 10.00 -16.17 -20.91
N THR A 828 9.80 -17.43 -20.53
CA THR A 828 8.98 -18.39 -21.29
C THR A 828 7.61 -18.65 -20.68
N GLY A 829 7.40 -18.30 -19.41
CA GLY A 829 6.16 -18.62 -18.72
C GLY A 829 6.04 -18.05 -17.31
N TYR A 830 4.93 -18.38 -16.68
CA TYR A 830 4.60 -18.08 -15.29
C TYR A 830 4.41 -19.38 -14.50
N SER A 831 4.79 -19.34 -13.23
CA SER A 831 4.45 -20.35 -12.22
C SER A 831 3.55 -19.70 -11.18
N TRP A 832 2.44 -20.32 -10.82
CA TRP A 832 1.49 -19.78 -9.85
C TRP A 832 0.95 -20.85 -8.90
N GLU A 833 1.33 -20.74 -7.62
CA GLU A 833 0.83 -21.57 -6.53
C GLU A 833 -0.32 -20.85 -5.81
N ILE A 834 -1.44 -21.55 -5.66
CA ILE A 834 -2.67 -21.05 -5.05
C ILE A 834 -3.10 -21.99 -3.92
N SER A 835 -3.59 -21.42 -2.82
CA SER A 835 -4.42 -22.16 -1.86
C SER A 835 -5.75 -21.45 -1.63
N VAL A 836 -6.86 -22.18 -1.75
CA VAL A 836 -8.21 -21.68 -1.45
C VAL A 836 -8.74 -22.41 -0.20
N PRO A 837 -9.24 -21.70 0.83
CA PRO A 837 -9.73 -22.34 2.06
C PRO A 837 -10.99 -23.19 1.79
N ALA A 838 -11.19 -24.22 2.62
CA ALA A 838 -12.40 -25.04 2.56
C ALA A 838 -13.66 -24.19 2.80
N ASN A 839 -14.76 -24.61 2.19
CA ASN A 839 -16.02 -23.88 2.13
C ASN A 839 -16.02 -22.60 1.26
N SER A 840 -14.93 -22.31 0.54
CA SER A 840 -14.83 -21.22 -0.44
C SER A 840 -14.50 -21.72 -1.85
N THR A 841 -14.77 -20.88 -2.85
CA THR A 841 -14.34 -21.08 -4.25
C THR A 841 -13.56 -19.88 -4.75
N ALA A 842 -12.80 -20.06 -5.84
CA ALA A 842 -12.13 -18.96 -6.51
C ALA A 842 -12.35 -18.99 -8.03
N THR A 843 -12.52 -17.82 -8.63
CA THR A 843 -12.37 -17.62 -10.08
C THR A 843 -10.96 -17.11 -10.35
N ILE A 844 -10.26 -17.75 -11.27
CA ILE A 844 -8.86 -17.46 -11.58
C ILE A 844 -8.68 -17.10 -13.06
N TRP A 845 -7.77 -16.18 -13.35
CA TRP A 845 -7.42 -15.74 -14.72
C TRP A 845 -6.00 -16.20 -15.06
N LEU A 846 -5.87 -17.20 -15.94
CA LEU A 846 -4.58 -17.72 -16.40
C LEU A 846 -4.19 -17.02 -17.71
N PRO A 847 -3.05 -16.29 -17.83
CA PRO A 847 -2.70 -15.45 -18.99
C PRO A 847 -2.25 -16.25 -20.22
N ASN A 848 -3.12 -17.13 -20.71
CA ASN A 848 -3.08 -17.73 -22.04
C ASN A 848 -4.47 -18.28 -22.40
N ALA A 849 -5.05 -17.87 -23.53
CA ALA A 849 -6.33 -18.40 -24.02
C ALA A 849 -6.18 -19.83 -24.62
N ASP A 850 -4.96 -20.22 -25.03
CA ASP A 850 -4.70 -21.58 -25.49
C ASP A 850 -4.55 -22.52 -24.28
N THR A 851 -5.61 -23.27 -24.00
CA THR A 851 -5.64 -24.25 -22.90
C THR A 851 -4.56 -25.34 -23.01
N SER A 852 -3.99 -25.61 -24.19
CA SER A 852 -2.89 -26.58 -24.34
C SER A 852 -1.55 -26.07 -23.80
N ALA A 853 -1.44 -24.74 -23.63
CA ALA A 853 -0.27 -24.05 -23.10
C ALA A 853 -0.29 -23.95 -21.55
N LEU A 854 -1.28 -24.57 -20.91
CA LEU A 854 -1.56 -24.51 -19.48
C LEU A 854 -1.49 -25.91 -18.86
N THR A 855 -0.77 -26.02 -17.74
CA THR A 855 -0.77 -27.25 -16.94
C THR A 855 -1.03 -26.95 -15.47
N GLU A 856 -1.67 -27.89 -14.77
CA GLU A 856 -1.87 -27.89 -13.32
C GLU A 856 -1.19 -29.14 -12.76
N ASN A 857 -0.26 -28.98 -11.80
CA ASN A 857 0.56 -30.09 -11.28
C ASN A 857 1.19 -30.98 -12.38
N GLY A 858 1.59 -30.37 -13.50
CA GLY A 858 2.19 -31.06 -14.65
C GLY A 858 1.20 -31.77 -15.57
N LYS A 859 -0.10 -31.77 -15.28
CA LYS A 859 -1.15 -32.34 -16.15
C LYS A 859 -1.74 -31.25 -17.06
N PRO A 860 -2.10 -31.54 -18.32
CA PRO A 860 -2.86 -30.61 -19.15
C PRO A 860 -4.11 -30.11 -18.44
N LEU A 861 -4.46 -28.83 -18.61
CA LEU A 861 -5.57 -28.21 -17.89
C LEU A 861 -6.90 -28.97 -18.05
N LYS A 862 -7.19 -29.48 -19.25
CA LYS A 862 -8.41 -30.28 -19.55
C LYS A 862 -8.48 -31.63 -18.81
N GLN A 863 -7.35 -32.13 -18.29
CA GLN A 863 -7.25 -33.38 -17.54
C GLN A 863 -7.10 -33.15 -16.03
N SER A 864 -7.16 -31.89 -15.59
CA SER A 864 -6.95 -31.50 -14.20
C SER A 864 -8.24 -31.61 -13.40
N GLU A 865 -8.18 -32.23 -12.24
CA GLU A 865 -9.34 -32.42 -11.37
C GLU A 865 -9.56 -31.22 -10.44
N GLY A 866 -10.83 -30.91 -10.16
CA GLY A 866 -11.23 -29.86 -9.24
C GLY A 866 -11.17 -28.43 -9.79
N LEU A 867 -11.14 -28.29 -11.12
CA LEU A 867 -11.31 -27.02 -11.79
C LEU A 867 -12.31 -27.14 -12.94
N GLN A 868 -12.97 -26.02 -13.25
CA GLN A 868 -13.89 -25.88 -14.37
C GLN A 868 -13.42 -24.70 -15.23
N ILE A 869 -13.17 -24.95 -16.52
CA ILE A 869 -12.91 -23.87 -17.50
C ILE A 869 -14.25 -23.19 -17.78
N LEU A 870 -14.33 -21.87 -17.57
CA LEU A 870 -15.54 -21.09 -17.78
C LEU A 870 -15.58 -20.50 -19.19
N CYS A 871 -14.55 -19.74 -19.55
CA CYS A 871 -14.44 -19.05 -20.83
C CYS A 871 -12.97 -18.72 -21.17
N GLN A 872 -12.76 -18.25 -22.41
CA GLN A 872 -11.55 -17.53 -22.80
C GLN A 872 -11.95 -16.09 -23.10
N GLU A 873 -11.37 -15.14 -22.38
CA GLU A 873 -11.63 -13.70 -22.54
C GLU A 873 -10.31 -12.95 -22.42
N ASP A 874 -10.10 -11.94 -23.27
CA ASP A 874 -8.94 -11.05 -23.20
C ASP A 874 -7.59 -11.77 -23.01
N GLY A 875 -7.39 -12.87 -23.74
CA GLY A 875 -6.13 -13.64 -23.69
C GLY A 875 -5.93 -14.49 -22.45
N TYR A 876 -6.92 -14.54 -21.57
CA TYR A 876 -6.94 -15.41 -20.40
C TYR A 876 -7.80 -16.64 -20.66
N THR A 877 -7.41 -17.75 -20.04
CA THR A 877 -8.34 -18.83 -19.73
C THR A 877 -8.88 -18.59 -18.32
N VAL A 878 -10.19 -18.42 -18.19
CA VAL A 878 -10.85 -18.19 -16.90
C VAL A 878 -11.35 -19.53 -16.36
N CYS A 879 -11.01 -19.84 -15.11
CA CYS A 879 -11.41 -21.08 -14.46
C CYS A 879 -12.08 -20.81 -13.11
N LYS A 880 -13.07 -21.62 -12.74
CA LYS A 880 -13.55 -21.75 -11.36
C LYS A 880 -12.83 -22.94 -10.70
N ILE A 881 -12.27 -22.73 -9.52
CA ILE A 881 -11.64 -23.76 -8.68
C ILE A 881 -12.35 -23.80 -7.32
N GLY A 882 -12.47 -24.99 -6.75
CA GLY A 882 -12.90 -25.12 -5.35
C GLY A 882 -11.73 -24.99 -4.38
N SER A 883 -12.00 -25.26 -3.11
CA SER A 883 -10.96 -25.29 -2.07
C SER A 883 -9.82 -26.27 -2.37
N GLY A 884 -8.65 -26.04 -1.77
CA GLY A 884 -7.46 -26.88 -1.92
C GLY A 884 -6.25 -26.12 -2.45
N LYS A 885 -5.18 -26.87 -2.78
CA LYS A 885 -3.92 -26.33 -3.31
C LYS A 885 -3.79 -26.63 -4.80
N TYR A 886 -3.33 -25.66 -5.58
CA TYR A 886 -3.15 -25.74 -7.04
C TYR A 886 -1.79 -25.16 -7.44
N ASN A 887 -1.16 -25.71 -8.46
CA ASN A 887 0.09 -25.18 -9.02
C ASN A 887 0.00 -25.13 -10.54
N PHE A 888 -0.09 -23.93 -11.09
CA PHE A 888 -0.20 -23.69 -12.52
C PHE A 888 1.15 -23.37 -13.14
N GLN A 889 1.46 -24.02 -14.26
CA GLN A 889 2.52 -23.60 -15.17
C GLN A 889 1.88 -23.10 -16.46
N ILE A 890 2.20 -21.87 -16.83
CA ILE A 890 1.50 -21.10 -17.85
C ILE A 890 2.55 -20.63 -18.86
N LYS A 891 2.55 -21.18 -20.07
CA LYS A 891 3.44 -20.67 -21.12
C LYS A 891 2.97 -19.29 -21.55
N LYS A 892 3.90 -18.34 -21.66
CA LYS A 892 3.60 -16.97 -22.11
C LYS A 892 3.10 -17.00 -23.56
N ASN A 893 1.96 -16.38 -23.82
CA ASN A 893 1.56 -16.04 -25.18
C ASN A 893 2.16 -14.68 -25.57
N ILE A 894 3.36 -14.70 -26.14
CA ILE A 894 4.13 -13.49 -26.45
C ILE A 894 3.49 -12.65 -27.57
N SER A 895 2.75 -13.32 -28.46
CA SER A 895 1.98 -12.70 -29.54
C SER A 895 0.61 -12.17 -29.10
N TYR A 896 0.22 -12.35 -27.83
CA TYR A 896 -1.05 -11.86 -27.32
C TYR A 896 -1.04 -10.34 -27.09
N GLY A 897 -2.12 -9.66 -27.47
CA GLY A 897 -2.30 -8.20 -27.36
C GLY A 897 -2.38 -7.51 -28.73
N LYS A 898 -3.04 -6.35 -28.78
CA LYS A 898 -3.20 -5.56 -30.01
C LYS A 898 -1.82 -5.23 -30.59
N GLY A 899 -1.61 -5.54 -31.87
CA GLY A 899 -0.35 -5.28 -32.55
C GLY A 899 0.83 -6.12 -32.07
N ARG A 900 0.64 -7.31 -31.45
CA ARG A 900 1.76 -8.17 -31.04
C ARG A 900 1.94 -9.43 -31.88
N LYS A 901 1.11 -9.63 -32.90
CA LYS A 901 1.13 -10.82 -33.74
C LYS A 901 2.48 -10.97 -34.48
N GLY A 902 3.01 -12.19 -34.47
CA GLY A 902 4.30 -12.53 -35.06
C GLY A 902 5.48 -12.40 -34.09
N LEU A 903 5.28 -11.90 -32.87
CA LEU A 903 6.33 -11.83 -31.85
C LEU A 903 6.54 -13.20 -31.18
N LEU A 904 7.78 -13.69 -31.24
CA LEU A 904 8.22 -15.00 -30.77
C LEU A 904 8.94 -14.97 -29.41
N GLU A 905 9.67 -13.90 -29.12
CA GLU A 905 10.37 -13.69 -27.84
C GLU A 905 10.23 -12.22 -27.41
N ASP A 906 10.09 -11.96 -26.10
CA ASP A 906 10.10 -10.62 -25.49
C ASP A 906 10.72 -10.68 -24.08
N ASP A 907 12.03 -10.41 -23.97
CA ASP A 907 12.77 -10.58 -22.73
C ASP A 907 13.79 -9.46 -22.48
N PHE A 908 14.29 -9.36 -21.26
CA PHE A 908 15.41 -8.47 -20.94
C PHE A 908 16.74 -9.19 -21.20
N ILE A 909 17.71 -8.50 -21.79
CA ILE A 909 19.08 -9.03 -21.92
C ILE A 909 19.69 -9.26 -20.53
N CYS A 910 19.45 -8.32 -19.61
CA CYS A 910 19.78 -8.45 -18.19
C CYS A 910 18.64 -7.85 -17.37
N ARG A 911 18.05 -8.64 -16.46
CA ARG A 911 16.94 -8.19 -15.61
C ARG A 911 17.39 -7.26 -14.48
N LYS A 912 18.61 -7.48 -13.97
CA LYS A 912 19.20 -6.77 -12.82
C LYS A 912 20.62 -6.31 -13.16
N PRO A 913 20.78 -5.27 -14.00
CA PRO A 913 22.10 -4.72 -14.29
C PRO A 913 22.74 -4.16 -13.01
N SER A 914 24.07 -4.19 -12.92
CA SER A 914 24.83 -3.64 -11.79
C SER A 914 24.94 -2.11 -11.78
N PHE A 915 24.19 -1.44 -12.64
CA PHE A 915 24.19 0.00 -12.87
C PHE A 915 22.75 0.50 -13.14
N PRO A 916 22.43 1.75 -12.77
CA PRO A 916 21.06 2.25 -12.81
C PRO A 916 20.57 2.65 -14.21
N GLU A 917 21.46 3.05 -15.13
CA GLU A 917 21.10 3.43 -16.49
C GLU A 917 21.74 2.54 -17.57
N SER A 918 20.94 2.15 -18.56
CA SER A 918 21.35 1.45 -19.79
C SER A 918 20.81 2.21 -21.00
N HIS A 919 21.63 2.46 -22.03
CA HIS A 919 21.19 3.17 -23.23
C HIS A 919 21.95 2.80 -24.50
N ALA A 920 21.31 3.09 -25.64
CA ALA A 920 21.75 2.82 -27.02
C ALA A 920 22.29 1.40 -27.25
N ALA A 921 21.39 0.47 -27.54
CA ALA A 921 21.73 -0.92 -27.81
C ALA A 921 22.03 -1.17 -29.30
N THR A 922 22.85 -2.17 -29.56
CA THR A 922 23.19 -2.71 -30.90
C THR A 922 23.16 -4.24 -30.85
N ILE A 923 22.80 -4.88 -31.96
CA ILE A 923 22.76 -6.35 -32.10
C ILE A 923 23.38 -6.80 -33.42
N VAL A 924 24.08 -7.93 -33.39
CA VAL A 924 24.60 -8.62 -34.58
C VAL A 924 24.48 -10.13 -34.41
N GLU A 925 24.26 -10.87 -35.49
CA GLU A 925 24.45 -12.32 -35.52
C GLU A 925 25.77 -12.63 -36.24
N GLY A 926 26.76 -13.09 -35.49
CA GLY A 926 28.02 -13.54 -36.05
C GLY A 926 28.04 -15.02 -36.43
N ARG A 927 29.20 -15.54 -36.84
CA ARG A 927 29.43 -16.97 -37.11
C ARG A 927 29.19 -17.86 -35.90
N ARG A 928 29.28 -17.31 -34.68
CA ARG A 928 29.20 -18.05 -33.41
C ARG A 928 27.96 -17.72 -32.57
N GLY A 929 26.99 -16.99 -33.13
CA GLY A 929 25.73 -16.66 -32.48
C GLY A 929 25.47 -15.16 -32.37
N ILE A 930 24.40 -14.81 -31.66
CA ILE A 930 23.93 -13.43 -31.49
C ILE A 930 24.69 -12.74 -30.35
N VAL A 931 25.11 -11.51 -30.59
CA VAL A 931 25.79 -10.64 -29.63
C VAL A 931 25.07 -9.29 -29.59
N ALA A 932 24.88 -8.75 -28.39
CA ALA A 932 24.33 -7.42 -28.18
C ALA A 932 25.30 -6.58 -27.34
N ALA A 933 25.33 -5.28 -27.60
CA ALA A 933 26.11 -4.31 -26.83
C ALA A 933 25.30 -3.05 -26.54
N TRP A 934 25.63 -2.34 -25.47
CA TRP A 934 25.03 -1.06 -25.08
C TRP A 934 26.00 -0.29 -24.18
N PHE A 935 25.71 0.97 -23.88
CA PHE A 935 26.45 1.69 -22.82
C PHE A 935 25.63 1.78 -21.54
N GLY A 936 26.29 1.70 -20.39
CA GLY A 936 25.64 1.71 -19.08
C GLY A 936 26.54 2.23 -17.97
N GLY A 937 25.93 2.91 -16.99
CA GLY A 937 26.61 3.58 -15.88
C GLY A 937 25.62 4.32 -14.98
N THR A 938 26.10 5.26 -14.17
CA THR A 938 25.27 6.04 -13.24
C THR A 938 24.25 6.91 -13.98
N LYS A 939 24.69 7.60 -15.04
CA LYS A 939 23.84 8.44 -15.89
C LYS A 939 24.53 8.74 -17.20
N GLU A 940 23.79 8.78 -18.30
CA GLU A 940 24.30 9.25 -19.60
C GLU A 940 25.15 10.53 -19.45
N LYS A 941 26.33 10.58 -20.09
CA LYS A 941 27.42 11.59 -19.98
C LYS A 941 28.41 11.41 -18.83
N ASN A 942 28.09 10.63 -17.80
CA ASN A 942 29.02 10.46 -16.70
C ASN A 942 30.24 9.62 -17.12
N PRO A 943 31.44 9.93 -16.61
CA PRO A 943 32.67 9.19 -16.95
C PRO A 943 32.62 7.68 -16.66
N ASP A 944 31.72 7.20 -15.81
CA ASP A 944 31.55 5.78 -15.52
C ASP A 944 30.66 5.04 -16.54
N CYS A 945 30.10 5.72 -17.54
CA CYS A 945 29.40 5.07 -18.65
C CYS A 945 30.38 4.27 -19.52
N CYS A 946 30.31 2.95 -19.41
CA CYS A 946 31.16 2.00 -20.12
C CYS A 946 30.38 1.26 -21.20
N ILE A 947 31.04 0.56 -22.12
CA ILE A 947 30.39 -0.35 -23.07
C ILE A 947 30.30 -1.75 -22.49
N TRP A 948 29.10 -2.32 -22.53
CA TRP A 948 28.75 -3.64 -22.03
C TRP A 948 28.30 -4.54 -23.18
N VAL A 949 28.64 -5.82 -23.10
CA VAL A 949 28.32 -6.84 -24.11
C VAL A 949 27.69 -8.06 -23.44
N SER A 950 26.65 -8.60 -24.06
CA SER A 950 26.09 -9.92 -23.73
C SER A 950 25.96 -10.78 -24.98
N ARG A 951 26.07 -12.10 -24.80
CA ARG A 951 25.94 -13.11 -25.86
C ARG A 951 24.69 -13.94 -25.65
N LYS A 952 23.93 -14.21 -26.71
CA LYS A 952 22.80 -15.13 -26.63
C LYS A 952 23.29 -16.57 -26.77
N THR A 953 23.06 -17.39 -25.76
CA THR A 953 23.40 -18.81 -25.72
C THR A 953 22.14 -19.66 -25.79
N LYS A 954 22.29 -20.99 -25.84
CA LYS A 954 21.16 -21.93 -25.79
C LYS A 954 20.35 -21.82 -24.49
N THR A 955 20.97 -21.35 -23.40
CA THR A 955 20.32 -21.21 -22.08
C THR A 955 19.87 -19.77 -21.79
N GLY A 956 20.00 -18.85 -22.75
CA GLY A 956 19.66 -17.43 -22.58
C GLY A 956 20.85 -16.49 -22.75
N TRP A 957 20.68 -15.22 -22.36
CA TRP A 957 21.73 -14.21 -22.42
C TRP A 957 22.78 -14.41 -21.33
N THR A 958 24.06 -14.19 -21.65
CA THR A 958 25.12 -14.12 -20.63
C THR A 958 25.01 -12.83 -19.82
N GLU A 959 25.54 -12.83 -18.60
CA GLU A 959 25.73 -11.61 -17.82
C GLU A 959 26.52 -10.55 -18.62
N PRO A 960 26.23 -9.25 -18.43
CA PRO A 960 26.93 -8.17 -19.12
C PRO A 960 28.43 -8.15 -18.80
N GLN A 961 29.26 -8.22 -19.84
CA GLN A 961 30.71 -8.07 -19.77
C GLN A 961 31.10 -6.65 -20.18
N MET A 962 31.86 -5.93 -19.33
CA MET A 962 32.45 -4.65 -19.72
C MET A 962 33.56 -4.89 -20.75
N VAL A 963 33.53 -4.15 -21.86
CA VAL A 963 34.50 -4.30 -22.96
C VAL A 963 35.22 -3.00 -23.35
N ALA A 964 34.71 -1.85 -22.91
CA ALA A 964 35.40 -0.57 -23.00
C ALA A 964 35.04 0.32 -21.82
N ASP A 965 36.05 0.93 -21.20
CA ASP A 965 35.95 1.70 -19.95
C ASP A 965 36.06 3.22 -20.14
N GLY A 966 36.32 3.67 -21.36
CA GLY A 966 36.40 5.09 -21.73
C GLY A 966 37.70 5.79 -21.32
N VAL A 967 38.76 5.04 -20.97
CA VAL A 967 40.05 5.64 -20.60
C VAL A 967 40.85 6.03 -21.85
N LEU A 968 41.20 7.30 -21.96
CA LEU A 968 42.09 7.88 -22.96
C LEU A 968 43.21 8.66 -22.27
N ASP A 969 44.46 8.30 -22.56
CA ASP A 969 45.65 8.96 -22.01
C ASP A 969 45.61 9.15 -20.48
N GLY A 970 45.10 8.14 -19.77
CA GLY A 970 44.94 8.14 -18.30
C GLY A 970 43.71 8.89 -17.78
N THR A 971 42.96 9.59 -18.64
CA THR A 971 41.73 10.30 -18.28
C THR A 971 40.50 9.48 -18.65
N LYS A 972 39.53 9.38 -17.74
CA LYS A 972 38.29 8.63 -17.97
C LYS A 972 37.19 9.53 -18.54
N TYR A 973 36.62 9.11 -19.66
CA TYR A 973 35.50 9.77 -20.32
C TYR A 973 34.34 8.79 -20.49
N ALA A 974 33.13 9.32 -20.76
CA ALA A 974 31.98 8.48 -21.08
C ALA A 974 32.17 7.78 -22.44
N CYS A 975 31.76 6.51 -22.51
CA CYS A 975 31.57 5.77 -23.75
C CYS A 975 30.16 5.94 -24.32
N TRP A 976 30.05 5.91 -25.65
CA TRP A 976 28.83 6.25 -26.39
C TRP A 976 28.61 5.39 -27.62
N ASN A 977 27.34 5.26 -28.03
CA ASN A 977 26.89 4.74 -29.32
C ASN A 977 27.67 3.52 -29.84
N PRO A 978 27.65 2.39 -29.09
CA PRO A 978 28.22 1.14 -29.56
C PRO A 978 27.48 0.67 -30.81
N VAL A 979 28.23 0.17 -31.79
CA VAL A 979 27.71 -0.44 -33.01
C VAL A 979 28.48 -1.72 -33.30
N LEU A 980 27.75 -2.83 -33.32
CA LEU A 980 28.28 -4.15 -33.66
C LEU A 980 28.14 -4.41 -35.16
N THR A 981 29.18 -5.01 -35.74
CA THR A 981 29.14 -5.58 -37.09
C THR A 981 30.07 -6.79 -37.19
N GLU A 982 29.82 -7.68 -38.16
CA GLU A 982 30.71 -8.79 -38.48
C GLU A 982 31.32 -8.56 -39.86
N THR A 983 32.64 -8.66 -39.96
CA THR A 983 33.34 -8.61 -41.25
C THR A 983 32.98 -9.82 -42.11
N PRO A 984 33.12 -9.76 -43.45
CA PRO A 984 32.93 -10.93 -44.33
C PRO A 984 33.75 -12.17 -43.91
N LYS A 985 34.91 -11.95 -43.26
CA LYS A 985 35.79 -13.01 -42.73
C LYS A 985 35.35 -13.59 -41.39
N GLY A 986 34.32 -13.04 -40.74
CA GLY A 986 33.78 -13.53 -39.48
C GLY A 986 34.46 -13.00 -38.22
N GLU A 987 35.19 -11.88 -38.31
CA GLU A 987 35.67 -11.13 -37.14
C GLU A 987 34.61 -10.11 -36.72
N LEU A 988 34.24 -10.10 -35.44
CA LEU A 988 33.34 -9.10 -34.87
C LEU A 988 34.10 -7.79 -34.64
N GLN A 989 33.48 -6.68 -35.00
CA GLN A 989 33.96 -5.33 -34.74
C GLN A 989 32.89 -4.58 -33.93
N LEU A 990 33.31 -3.96 -32.84
CA LEU A 990 32.48 -3.11 -31.99
C LEU A 990 33.04 -1.69 -32.01
N TYR A 991 32.35 -0.82 -32.73
CA TYR A 991 32.68 0.60 -32.83
C TYR A 991 31.97 1.37 -31.74
N TYR A 992 32.65 2.31 -31.08
CA TYR A 992 32.07 3.14 -30.02
C TYR A 992 32.82 4.46 -29.93
N LYS A 993 32.27 5.43 -29.20
CA LYS A 993 32.81 6.80 -29.14
C LYS A 993 33.21 7.10 -27.72
N ILE A 994 34.30 7.84 -27.55
CA ILE A 994 34.77 8.31 -26.25
C ILE A 994 34.84 9.83 -26.30
N GLY A 995 34.25 10.51 -25.32
CA GLY A 995 34.32 11.97 -25.22
C GLY A 995 33.23 12.58 -24.32
N VAL A 996 33.32 13.89 -24.14
CA VAL A 996 32.41 14.66 -23.26
C VAL A 996 31.05 14.91 -23.91
N ASN A 997 31.03 15.20 -25.21
CA ASN A 997 29.83 15.48 -25.99
C ASN A 997 30.05 15.06 -27.45
N VAL A 998 28.99 15.14 -28.27
CA VAL A 998 28.99 14.70 -29.67
C VAL A 998 30.09 15.37 -30.51
N ALA A 999 30.30 16.67 -30.32
CA ALA A 999 31.32 17.44 -31.04
C ALA A 999 32.76 17.06 -30.64
N GLY A 1000 32.96 16.58 -29.41
CA GLY A 1000 34.26 16.14 -28.88
C GLY A 1000 34.45 14.62 -28.89
N TRP A 1001 33.70 13.87 -29.68
CA TRP A 1001 33.87 12.42 -29.79
C TRP A 1001 35.12 12.03 -30.57
N SER A 1002 35.82 11.03 -30.06
CA SER A 1002 36.79 10.23 -30.82
C SER A 1002 36.19 8.85 -31.13
N GLY A 1003 36.41 8.35 -32.34
CA GLY A 1003 35.95 7.01 -32.76
C GLY A 1003 36.93 5.92 -32.36
N HIS A 1004 36.42 4.81 -31.83
CA HIS A 1004 37.21 3.67 -31.38
C HIS A 1004 36.59 2.34 -31.83
N VAL A 1005 37.43 1.32 -31.93
CA VAL A 1005 37.01 -0.05 -32.23
C VAL A 1005 37.73 -1.06 -31.34
N VAL A 1006 36.98 -2.06 -30.87
CA VAL A 1006 37.50 -3.32 -30.32
C VAL A 1006 37.02 -4.47 -31.19
N THR A 1007 37.84 -5.51 -31.34
CA THR A 1007 37.52 -6.66 -32.20
C THR A 1007 37.49 -7.96 -31.41
N SER A 1008 36.76 -8.95 -31.93
CA SER A 1008 36.69 -10.29 -31.37
C SER A 1008 36.70 -11.36 -32.46
N LYS A 1009 37.59 -12.35 -32.29
CA LYS A 1009 37.73 -13.51 -33.18
C LYS A 1009 36.98 -14.75 -32.68
N ASP A 1010 36.48 -14.71 -31.45
CA ASP A 1010 35.88 -15.87 -30.78
C ASP A 1010 34.39 -15.75 -30.50
N GLY A 1011 33.73 -14.77 -31.14
CA GLY A 1011 32.29 -14.53 -31.02
C GLY A 1011 31.92 -13.67 -29.80
N GLY A 1012 32.82 -12.78 -29.37
CA GLY A 1012 32.61 -11.85 -28.27
C GLY A 1012 32.89 -12.43 -26.89
N LYS A 1013 33.63 -13.56 -26.79
CA LYS A 1013 34.08 -14.09 -25.49
C LYS A 1013 35.28 -13.30 -24.98
N THR A 1014 36.19 -12.97 -25.88
CA THR A 1014 37.33 -12.08 -25.61
C THR A 1014 37.36 -10.94 -26.62
N TRP A 1015 37.91 -9.80 -26.20
CA TRP A 1015 37.96 -8.57 -26.96
C TRP A 1015 39.38 -8.02 -26.99
N SER A 1016 39.78 -7.43 -28.12
CA SER A 1016 41.08 -6.77 -28.25
C SER A 1016 41.18 -5.55 -27.34
N LYS A 1017 42.39 -5.00 -27.19
CA LYS A 1017 42.54 -3.62 -26.71
C LYS A 1017 41.84 -2.66 -27.66
N SER A 1018 41.39 -1.53 -27.12
CA SER A 1018 40.81 -0.45 -27.92
C SER A 1018 41.83 0.11 -28.91
N ARG A 1019 41.35 0.43 -30.11
CA ARG A 1019 42.11 1.10 -31.16
C ARG A 1019 41.33 2.31 -31.64
N ALA A 1020 41.97 3.49 -31.60
CA ALA A 1020 41.42 4.71 -32.17
C ALA A 1020 41.29 4.62 -33.69
N LEU A 1021 40.23 5.21 -34.24
CA LEU A 1021 40.09 5.48 -35.67
C LEU A 1021 40.97 6.67 -36.08
N PRO A 1022 41.30 6.84 -37.37
CA PRO A 1022 42.01 8.02 -37.84
C PRO A 1022 41.27 9.31 -37.47
N GLU A 1023 42.01 10.39 -37.25
CA GLU A 1023 41.44 11.68 -36.91
C GLU A 1023 40.39 12.13 -37.95
N GLY A 1024 39.25 12.63 -37.46
CA GLY A 1024 38.12 13.03 -38.31
C GLY A 1024 37.13 11.92 -38.68
N PHE A 1025 37.36 10.67 -38.25
CA PHE A 1025 36.47 9.52 -38.46
C PHE A 1025 35.88 9.00 -37.15
N LEU A 1026 34.57 8.73 -37.15
CA LEU A 1026 33.83 8.21 -35.98
C LEU A 1026 33.35 6.78 -36.17
N GLY A 1027 33.47 6.25 -37.40
CA GLY A 1027 32.87 4.99 -37.80
C GLY A 1027 31.34 5.07 -37.83
N PRO A 1028 30.64 3.93 -37.80
CA PRO A 1028 29.19 3.90 -37.84
C PRO A 1028 28.61 4.47 -36.54
N ILE A 1029 27.67 5.42 -36.62
CA ILE A 1029 27.05 6.05 -35.44
C ILE A 1029 25.64 5.53 -35.25
N LYS A 1030 25.41 4.83 -34.13
CA LYS A 1030 24.14 4.24 -33.71
C LYS A 1030 23.64 3.10 -34.59
N ASN A 1031 23.60 3.27 -35.91
CA ASN A 1031 23.15 2.26 -36.86
C ASN A 1031 24.31 1.50 -37.48
N LYS A 1032 24.05 0.23 -37.80
CA LYS A 1032 24.99 -0.73 -38.36
C LYS A 1032 25.40 -0.38 -39.81
N PRO A 1033 26.67 -0.64 -40.19
CA PRO A 1033 27.11 -0.46 -41.58
C PRO A 1033 26.49 -1.51 -42.51
N VAL A 1034 26.41 -1.17 -43.79
CA VAL A 1034 26.09 -2.13 -44.87
C VAL A 1034 27.37 -2.58 -45.55
N TRP A 1035 27.48 -3.88 -45.82
CA TRP A 1035 28.63 -4.49 -46.48
C TRP A 1035 28.30 -4.82 -47.94
N ILE A 1036 29.14 -4.36 -48.87
CA ILE A 1036 29.10 -4.71 -50.30
C ILE A 1036 30.45 -5.33 -50.65
N GLY A 1037 30.54 -6.66 -50.61
CA GLY A 1037 31.83 -7.35 -50.68
C GLY A 1037 32.72 -6.99 -49.49
N LYS A 1038 33.90 -6.37 -49.74
CA LYS A 1038 34.81 -5.87 -48.70
C LYS A 1038 34.55 -4.42 -48.30
N ARG A 1039 33.71 -3.70 -49.06
CA ARG A 1039 33.33 -2.32 -48.78
C ARG A 1039 32.36 -2.28 -47.61
N MET A 1040 32.73 -1.55 -46.58
CA MET A 1040 31.89 -1.18 -45.45
C MET A 1040 31.40 0.26 -45.64
N ILE A 1041 30.09 0.45 -45.69
CA ILE A 1041 29.45 1.76 -45.76
C ILE A 1041 28.90 2.08 -44.37
N CYS A 1042 29.58 2.95 -43.63
CA CYS A 1042 29.19 3.35 -42.30
C CYS A 1042 28.23 4.55 -42.33
N PRO A 1043 26.99 4.38 -41.84
CA PRO A 1043 26.11 5.52 -41.63
C PRO A 1043 26.64 6.38 -40.48
N SER A 1044 27.13 7.57 -40.79
CA SER A 1044 27.68 8.51 -39.83
C SER A 1044 26.90 9.84 -39.88
N SER A 1045 27.18 10.70 -38.91
CA SER A 1045 26.53 12.01 -38.80
C SER A 1045 27.32 12.95 -37.91
N THR A 1046 27.21 14.25 -38.18
CA THR A 1046 27.84 15.30 -37.38
C THR A 1046 26.77 16.16 -36.72
N GLU A 1047 27.04 16.59 -35.49
CA GLU A 1047 26.27 17.60 -34.76
C GLU A 1047 27.23 18.69 -34.32
N ASP A 1048 27.11 19.86 -34.94
CA ASP A 1048 27.95 21.03 -34.69
C ASP A 1048 27.15 22.33 -34.88
N GLU A 1049 27.84 23.47 -34.94
CA GLU A 1049 27.27 24.81 -35.15
C GLU A 1049 26.43 24.95 -36.43
N ASN A 1050 26.64 24.07 -37.41
CA ASN A 1050 25.91 24.05 -38.68
C ASN A 1050 24.71 23.08 -38.64
N GLY A 1051 24.35 22.57 -37.46
CA GLY A 1051 23.18 21.71 -37.26
C GLY A 1051 23.45 20.21 -37.44
N TRP A 1052 22.38 19.46 -37.70
CA TRP A 1052 22.40 17.99 -37.85
C TRP A 1052 22.57 17.61 -39.32
N ARG A 1053 23.70 16.96 -39.63
CA ARG A 1053 24.01 16.52 -41.01
C ARG A 1053 24.47 15.07 -41.04
N ILE A 1054 24.06 14.36 -42.08
CA ILE A 1054 24.55 13.00 -42.35
C ILE A 1054 25.72 13.02 -43.33
N HIS A 1055 26.59 12.03 -43.19
CA HIS A 1055 27.65 11.69 -44.14
C HIS A 1055 27.94 10.18 -44.03
N PHE A 1056 28.62 9.61 -45.01
CA PHE A 1056 28.98 8.20 -45.00
C PHE A 1056 30.50 8.05 -44.90
N GLU A 1057 30.94 7.20 -44.00
CA GLU A 1057 32.35 6.83 -43.88
C GLU A 1057 32.54 5.47 -44.55
N ILE A 1058 33.43 5.38 -45.53
CA ILE A 1058 33.64 4.18 -46.34
C ILE A 1058 34.99 3.57 -46.00
N SER A 1059 35.02 2.25 -45.84
CA SER A 1059 36.25 1.48 -45.76
C SER A 1059 36.20 0.31 -46.75
N ASP A 1060 37.11 0.28 -47.71
CA ASP A 1060 37.18 -0.77 -48.74
C ASP A 1060 38.02 -1.99 -48.32
N ASP A 1061 38.57 -1.99 -47.09
CA ASP A 1061 39.53 -2.97 -46.58
C ASP A 1061 39.22 -3.48 -45.16
N GLU A 1062 37.92 -3.57 -44.82
CA GLU A 1062 37.40 -4.09 -43.54
C GLU A 1062 37.77 -3.23 -42.31
N GLY A 1063 37.85 -1.91 -42.47
CA GLY A 1063 38.05 -0.95 -41.38
C GLY A 1063 39.52 -0.59 -41.11
N LYS A 1064 40.41 -0.72 -42.10
CA LYS A 1064 41.82 -0.34 -41.97
C LYS A 1064 42.08 1.06 -42.53
N THR A 1065 41.53 1.38 -43.69
CA THR A 1065 41.56 2.72 -44.29
C THR A 1065 40.16 3.28 -44.45
N TRP A 1066 40.04 4.61 -44.44
CA TRP A 1066 38.77 5.32 -44.35
C TRP A 1066 38.72 6.53 -45.29
N ARG A 1067 37.55 6.78 -45.88
CA ARG A 1067 37.23 8.01 -46.65
C ARG A 1067 35.81 8.47 -46.35
N LYS A 1068 35.50 9.74 -46.61
CA LYS A 1068 34.20 10.36 -46.27
C LYS A 1068 33.45 10.80 -47.52
N ILE A 1069 32.15 10.50 -47.58
CA ILE A 1069 31.19 10.97 -48.60
C ILE A 1069 30.18 11.90 -47.92
N GLY A 1070 30.16 13.16 -48.33
CA GLY A 1070 29.26 14.18 -47.78
C GLY A 1070 29.98 15.36 -47.11
N PRO A 1071 29.26 16.25 -46.40
CA PRO A 1071 27.86 16.11 -45.96
C PRO A 1071 26.87 16.01 -47.12
N ILE A 1072 25.83 15.18 -46.97
CA ILE A 1072 24.79 15.04 -48.00
C ILE A 1072 23.93 16.30 -48.00
N THR A 1073 23.62 16.82 -49.19
CA THR A 1073 22.76 18.00 -49.34
C THR A 1073 21.34 17.68 -48.90
N ALA A 1074 20.64 18.67 -48.34
CA ALA A 1074 19.27 18.51 -47.86
C ALA A 1074 18.37 19.57 -48.48
N SER A 1075 17.14 19.17 -48.84
CA SER A 1075 16.15 20.08 -49.41
C SER A 1075 15.76 21.18 -48.42
N GLU A 1076 15.38 22.34 -48.96
CA GLU A 1076 14.78 23.41 -48.15
C GLU A 1076 13.40 23.00 -47.63
N ILE A 1077 13.08 23.46 -46.42
CA ILE A 1077 11.80 23.23 -45.77
C ILE A 1077 10.83 24.31 -46.26
N VAL A 1078 9.73 23.87 -46.85
CA VAL A 1078 8.55 24.69 -47.09
C VAL A 1078 7.60 24.47 -45.92
N GLU A 1079 7.25 25.53 -45.19
CA GLU A 1079 6.33 25.38 -44.06
C GLU A 1079 4.90 25.05 -44.53
N THR A 1080 4.29 24.05 -43.90
CA THR A 1080 2.88 23.67 -44.04
C THR A 1080 2.26 23.54 -42.65
N ASP A 1081 0.98 23.19 -42.54
CA ASP A 1081 0.37 22.89 -41.23
C ASP A 1081 1.04 21.72 -40.51
N GLN A 1082 1.54 20.77 -41.31
CA GLN A 1082 2.25 19.60 -40.83
C GLN A 1082 3.77 19.73 -40.89
N VAL A 1083 4.34 20.77 -41.53
CA VAL A 1083 5.78 20.99 -41.73
C VAL A 1083 6.26 22.33 -41.18
N LYS A 1084 7.07 22.36 -40.11
CA LYS A 1084 7.58 23.63 -39.50
C LYS A 1084 9.11 23.68 -39.33
N PHE A 1085 9.69 24.88 -39.31
CA PHE A 1085 11.11 25.05 -38.97
C PHE A 1085 11.39 24.72 -37.49
N SER A 1086 12.32 23.79 -37.21
CA SER A 1086 12.80 23.54 -35.85
C SER A 1086 13.73 24.67 -35.38
N ASN A 1087 14.59 25.17 -36.27
CA ASN A 1087 15.54 26.25 -36.04
C ASN A 1087 15.49 27.26 -37.20
N GLN A 1088 15.18 28.52 -36.91
CA GLN A 1088 15.08 29.58 -37.94
C GLN A 1088 16.41 29.86 -38.66
N LYS A 1089 17.55 29.47 -38.07
CA LYS A 1089 18.88 29.60 -38.70
C LYS A 1089 19.17 28.52 -39.75
N HIS A 1090 18.45 27.41 -39.75
CA HIS A 1090 18.67 26.30 -40.68
C HIS A 1090 17.37 25.97 -41.43
N LYS A 1091 17.27 26.44 -42.66
CA LYS A 1091 16.08 26.27 -43.52
C LYS A 1091 16.04 24.92 -44.24
N THR A 1092 17.09 24.11 -44.16
CA THR A 1092 17.15 22.78 -44.78
C THR A 1092 16.80 21.67 -43.78
N ILE A 1093 16.38 20.51 -44.30
CA ILE A 1093 16.07 19.33 -43.48
C ILE A 1093 17.32 18.90 -42.68
N GLN A 1094 17.20 18.85 -41.36
CA GLN A 1094 18.28 18.46 -40.45
C GLN A 1094 18.11 17.00 -40.02
N VAL A 1095 19.14 16.18 -40.25
CA VAL A 1095 19.10 14.72 -40.13
C VAL A 1095 20.36 14.14 -39.48
N ILE A 1096 20.21 13.05 -38.74
CA ILE A 1096 21.33 12.26 -38.20
C ILE A 1096 21.02 10.77 -38.17
N GLN A 1097 22.06 9.96 -37.90
CA GLN A 1097 21.97 8.53 -37.62
C GLN A 1097 21.17 7.77 -38.71
N PRO A 1098 21.62 7.78 -39.96
CA PRO A 1098 20.91 7.10 -41.05
C PRO A 1098 20.87 5.59 -40.82
N THR A 1099 19.81 4.92 -41.26
CA THR A 1099 19.78 3.46 -41.45
C THR A 1099 19.73 3.19 -42.95
N ILE A 1100 20.53 2.24 -43.43
CA ILE A 1100 20.64 1.94 -44.86
C ILE A 1100 19.80 0.70 -45.20
N LEU A 1101 18.96 0.81 -46.22
CA LEU A 1101 18.19 -0.25 -46.86
C LEU A 1101 18.80 -0.56 -48.23
N THR A 1102 18.76 -1.82 -48.64
CA THR A 1102 19.21 -2.26 -49.96
C THR A 1102 18.00 -2.70 -50.77
N HIS A 1103 17.87 -2.19 -51.99
CA HIS A 1103 16.75 -2.48 -52.90
C HIS A 1103 17.12 -3.57 -53.91
N LYS A 1104 16.11 -4.21 -54.51
CA LYS A 1104 16.29 -5.35 -55.44
C LYS A 1104 17.10 -4.98 -56.69
N ASP A 1105 17.04 -3.73 -57.10
CA ASP A 1105 17.78 -3.17 -58.24
C ASP A 1105 19.20 -2.73 -57.88
N GLY A 1106 19.63 -2.95 -56.63
CA GLY A 1106 20.96 -2.58 -56.14
C GLY A 1106 21.05 -1.17 -55.57
N LYS A 1107 19.97 -0.37 -55.64
CA LYS A 1107 19.95 0.97 -55.04
C LYS A 1107 20.04 0.88 -53.52
N LEU A 1108 20.71 1.86 -52.92
CA LEU A 1108 20.74 2.05 -51.47
C LEU A 1108 19.83 3.21 -51.11
N GLN A 1109 19.04 3.03 -50.06
CA GLN A 1109 18.22 4.09 -49.47
C GLN A 1109 18.68 4.31 -48.04
N ALA A 1110 18.89 5.55 -47.61
CA ALA A 1110 19.16 5.87 -46.23
C ALA A 1110 17.97 6.61 -45.62
N LEU A 1111 17.38 6.02 -44.58
CA LEU A 1111 16.33 6.64 -43.78
C LEU A 1111 16.93 7.29 -42.55
N CYS A 1112 16.51 8.52 -42.27
CA CYS A 1112 17.12 9.36 -41.25
C CYS A 1112 16.08 9.83 -40.25
N ARG A 1113 16.44 9.86 -38.96
CA ARG A 1113 15.66 10.63 -37.99
C ARG A 1113 15.93 12.11 -38.20
N THR A 1114 14.92 12.94 -37.96
CA THR A 1114 15.00 14.38 -38.22
C THR A 1114 14.95 15.18 -36.93
N GLN A 1115 15.57 16.36 -36.97
CA GLN A 1115 15.37 17.39 -35.96
C GLN A 1115 14.12 18.23 -36.26
N ASN A 1116 13.79 18.38 -37.55
CA ASN A 1116 12.71 19.21 -38.07
C ASN A 1116 11.42 18.41 -38.17
N ASN A 1117 10.34 19.00 -37.68
CA ASN A 1117 8.96 18.64 -37.99
C ASN A 1117 8.47 17.23 -37.60
N GLY A 1118 9.37 16.37 -37.15
CA GLY A 1118 9.01 15.06 -36.68
C GLY A 1118 8.48 14.12 -37.76
N SER A 1119 9.10 14.13 -38.94
CA SER A 1119 8.95 13.10 -39.98
C SER A 1119 10.28 12.39 -40.22
N VAL A 1120 10.27 11.14 -40.67
CA VAL A 1120 11.47 10.49 -41.22
C VAL A 1120 11.84 11.15 -42.55
N ALA A 1121 13.13 11.18 -42.87
CA ALA A 1121 13.65 11.68 -44.15
C ALA A 1121 14.45 10.60 -44.88
N THR A 1122 14.57 10.70 -46.20
CA THR A 1122 15.21 9.72 -47.07
C THR A 1122 16.22 10.36 -48.02
N THR A 1123 17.24 9.59 -48.43
CA THR A 1123 18.17 9.88 -49.53
C THR A 1123 18.55 8.57 -50.23
N TRP A 1124 18.94 8.64 -51.50
CA TRP A 1124 19.17 7.48 -52.37
C TRP A 1124 20.57 7.49 -52.99
N SER A 1125 21.18 6.32 -53.13
CA SER A 1125 22.42 6.11 -53.88
C SER A 1125 22.20 5.01 -54.91
N GLU A 1126 22.62 5.29 -56.16
CA GLU A 1126 22.54 4.34 -57.27
C GLU A 1126 23.90 3.71 -57.62
N ASP A 1127 24.97 4.11 -56.91
CA ASP A 1127 26.37 3.82 -57.24
C ASP A 1127 27.15 3.21 -56.05
N ASN A 1128 26.48 2.39 -55.23
CA ASN A 1128 27.07 1.73 -54.05
C ASN A 1128 27.66 2.71 -53.01
N GLY A 1129 26.98 3.83 -52.80
CA GLY A 1129 27.27 4.80 -51.75
C GLY A 1129 28.31 5.85 -52.11
N GLU A 1130 28.72 5.96 -53.39
CA GLU A 1130 29.67 6.99 -53.84
C GLU A 1130 29.00 8.37 -53.93
N SER A 1131 27.74 8.42 -54.34
CA SER A 1131 26.92 9.63 -54.36
C SER A 1131 25.53 9.36 -53.80
N TRP A 1132 24.90 10.42 -53.27
CA TRP A 1132 23.59 10.37 -52.64
C TRP A 1132 22.73 11.54 -53.10
N SER A 1133 21.44 11.29 -53.34
CA SER A 1133 20.45 12.31 -53.68
C SER A 1133 20.27 13.31 -52.53
N PRO A 1134 19.73 14.52 -52.79
CA PRO A 1134 19.34 15.41 -51.70
C PRO A 1134 18.35 14.73 -50.74
N VAL A 1135 18.47 15.03 -49.45
CA VAL A 1135 17.58 14.53 -48.40
C VAL A 1135 16.19 15.17 -48.54
N THR A 1136 15.13 14.34 -48.53
CA THR A 1136 13.72 14.76 -48.59
C THR A 1136 12.90 14.08 -47.48
N PHE A 1137 11.76 14.66 -47.08
CA PHE A 1137 10.85 14.01 -46.12
C PHE A 1137 10.10 12.85 -46.75
N ILE A 1138 9.73 11.86 -45.93
CA ILE A 1138 8.69 10.88 -46.23
C ILE A 1138 7.51 11.05 -45.27
N ASP A 1139 6.35 10.51 -45.65
CA ASP A 1139 5.14 10.57 -44.83
C ASP A 1139 5.13 9.49 -43.75
N LEU A 1140 6.09 9.60 -42.82
CA LEU A 1140 6.22 8.72 -41.67
C LEU A 1140 6.62 9.56 -40.45
N PRO A 1141 5.85 9.58 -39.35
CA PRO A 1141 6.18 10.42 -38.21
C PRO A 1141 7.43 9.92 -37.46
N ASN A 1142 8.10 10.86 -36.80
CA ASN A 1142 9.24 10.62 -35.92
C ASN A 1142 9.26 11.67 -34.80
N ASN A 1143 9.56 11.24 -33.60
CA ASN A 1143 9.57 12.09 -32.41
C ASN A 1143 10.98 12.57 -32.03
N ASN A 1144 11.92 12.59 -32.98
CA ASN A 1144 13.35 12.76 -32.72
C ASN A 1144 13.91 11.63 -31.80
N SER A 1145 13.49 10.40 -32.06
CA SER A 1145 14.10 9.19 -31.47
C SER A 1145 14.84 8.40 -32.53
N GLY A 1146 15.81 7.60 -32.07
CA GLY A 1146 16.57 6.70 -32.94
C GLY A 1146 15.66 5.75 -33.70
N ILE A 1147 15.97 5.53 -34.98
CA ILE A 1147 15.31 4.55 -35.86
C ILE A 1147 16.36 3.56 -36.37
N ASP A 1148 16.00 2.30 -36.57
CA ASP A 1148 16.84 1.32 -37.28
C ASP A 1148 15.97 0.44 -38.16
N GLY A 1149 16.48 0.06 -39.33
CA GLY A 1149 15.75 -0.74 -40.30
C GLY A 1149 16.63 -1.74 -41.02
N ILE A 1150 16.00 -2.63 -41.76
CA ILE A 1150 16.63 -3.65 -42.61
C ILE A 1150 15.77 -3.93 -43.84
N THR A 1151 16.41 -4.36 -44.93
CA THR A 1151 15.73 -5.09 -45.99
C THR A 1151 15.66 -6.56 -45.59
N LEU A 1152 14.44 -7.12 -45.61
CA LEU A 1152 14.19 -8.53 -45.35
C LEU A 1152 14.60 -9.39 -46.55
N LYS A 1153 14.88 -10.67 -46.32
CA LYS A 1153 15.24 -11.64 -47.37
C LYS A 1153 14.17 -11.81 -48.45
N ASP A 1154 12.90 -11.49 -48.17
CA ASP A 1154 11.81 -11.51 -49.15
C ASP A 1154 11.70 -10.20 -49.98
N GLY A 1155 12.55 -9.22 -49.68
CA GLY A 1155 12.64 -7.94 -50.36
C GLY A 1155 11.77 -6.83 -49.76
N ARG A 1156 10.95 -7.10 -48.74
CA ARG A 1156 10.24 -6.05 -47.99
C ARG A 1156 11.21 -5.30 -47.08
N HIS A 1157 10.86 -4.10 -46.66
CA HIS A 1157 11.61 -3.30 -45.70
C HIS A 1157 10.93 -3.28 -44.34
N LEU A 1158 11.72 -3.36 -43.27
CA LEU A 1158 11.26 -3.31 -41.89
C LEU A 1158 11.95 -2.15 -41.18
N LEU A 1159 11.17 -1.34 -40.46
CA LEU A 1159 11.66 -0.22 -39.67
C LEU A 1159 11.17 -0.32 -38.23
N VAL A 1160 12.08 -0.17 -37.27
CA VAL A 1160 11.76 -0.02 -35.85
C VAL A 1160 11.94 1.44 -35.46
N TYR A 1161 10.89 2.07 -34.97
CA TYR A 1161 10.85 3.49 -34.64
C TYR A 1161 9.73 3.80 -33.63
N ASN A 1162 9.61 5.06 -33.23
CA ASN A 1162 8.48 5.55 -32.45
C ASN A 1162 7.50 6.30 -33.37
N HIS A 1163 6.29 5.78 -33.51
CA HIS A 1163 5.23 6.41 -34.30
C HIS A 1163 4.58 7.57 -33.54
N TYR A 1164 5.26 8.72 -33.52
CA TYR A 1164 4.76 9.95 -32.90
C TYR A 1164 5.37 11.16 -33.60
N ARG A 1165 4.57 12.15 -34.00
CA ARG A 1165 5.07 13.35 -34.70
C ARG A 1165 5.50 14.40 -33.67
N TYR A 1166 6.77 14.80 -33.69
CA TYR A 1166 7.25 15.84 -32.76
C TYR A 1166 6.64 17.21 -33.07
N ILE A 1167 5.83 17.74 -32.14
CA ILE A 1167 5.32 19.10 -32.17
C ILE A 1167 6.23 20.00 -31.31
N LYS A 1168 6.80 21.05 -31.90
CA LYS A 1168 7.67 22.00 -31.20
C LYS A 1168 6.93 22.64 -30.02
N GLY A 1169 7.57 22.63 -28.85
CA GLY A 1169 7.00 23.16 -27.59
C GLY A 1169 6.21 22.14 -26.78
N LYS A 1170 5.93 20.94 -27.33
CA LYS A 1170 5.37 19.82 -26.58
C LYS A 1170 6.47 18.83 -26.16
N ARG A 1171 6.17 18.00 -25.16
CA ARG A 1171 7.06 16.91 -24.72
C ARG A 1171 7.26 15.91 -25.86
N LYS A 1172 8.47 15.35 -25.97
CA LYS A 1172 8.79 14.29 -26.94
C LYS A 1172 8.33 12.96 -26.37
N GLU A 1173 7.13 12.51 -26.73
CA GLU A 1173 6.63 11.20 -26.34
C GLU A 1173 7.42 10.11 -27.04
N ARG A 1174 8.04 9.19 -26.27
CA ARG A 1174 8.88 8.08 -26.78
C ARG A 1174 8.18 6.73 -26.64
N THR A 1175 6.90 6.73 -26.97
CA THR A 1175 5.97 5.60 -26.96
C THR A 1175 4.89 5.83 -28.03
N PRO A 1176 4.34 4.79 -28.67
CA PRO A 1176 4.85 3.42 -28.67
C PRO A 1176 6.24 3.34 -29.33
N ILE A 1177 6.99 2.28 -29.06
CA ILE A 1177 8.07 1.82 -29.96
C ILE A 1177 7.55 0.61 -30.73
N ASN A 1178 7.65 0.66 -32.04
CA ASN A 1178 6.94 -0.24 -32.92
C ASN A 1178 7.73 -0.57 -34.19
N VAL A 1179 7.20 -1.54 -34.92
CA VAL A 1179 7.67 -2.02 -36.21
C VAL A 1179 6.69 -1.55 -37.27
N ALA A 1180 7.20 -1.07 -38.40
CA ALA A 1180 6.45 -0.87 -39.64
C ALA A 1180 7.10 -1.63 -40.79
N ILE A 1181 6.28 -1.97 -41.78
CA ILE A 1181 6.69 -2.70 -43.00
C ILE A 1181 6.38 -1.85 -44.23
N SER A 1182 7.25 -1.90 -45.23
CA SER A 1182 7.08 -1.24 -46.52
C SER A 1182 7.57 -2.13 -47.66
N ASP A 1183 6.93 -2.05 -48.83
CA ASP A 1183 7.36 -2.77 -50.03
C ASP A 1183 8.37 -1.97 -50.87
N ASP A 1184 8.43 -0.64 -50.68
CA ASP A 1184 9.22 0.29 -51.50
C ASP A 1184 10.10 1.25 -50.69
N GLY A 1185 10.05 1.18 -49.37
CA GLY A 1185 10.80 2.04 -48.45
C GLY A 1185 10.24 3.47 -48.33
N MET A 1186 9.11 3.77 -48.98
CA MET A 1186 8.47 5.09 -49.00
C MET A 1186 7.09 5.05 -48.32
N HIS A 1187 6.28 4.04 -48.61
CA HIS A 1187 4.94 3.87 -48.06
C HIS A 1187 4.95 2.78 -46.99
N TRP A 1188 4.70 3.17 -45.74
CA TRP A 1188 4.83 2.30 -44.57
C TRP A 1188 3.48 1.91 -43.99
N LYS A 1189 3.39 0.70 -43.45
CA LYS A 1189 2.20 0.15 -42.77
C LYS A 1189 2.53 -0.24 -41.34
N ALA A 1190 1.56 -0.09 -40.43
CA ALA A 1190 1.69 -0.52 -39.05
C ALA A 1190 1.80 -2.05 -38.99
N ALA A 1191 2.65 -2.56 -38.08
CA ALA A 1191 2.92 -4.00 -37.98
C ALA A 1191 2.91 -4.52 -36.53
N VAL A 1192 3.92 -4.19 -35.73
CA VAL A 1192 4.07 -4.71 -34.35
C VAL A 1192 4.34 -3.60 -33.34
N VAL A 1193 3.59 -3.53 -32.24
CA VAL A 1193 3.89 -2.73 -31.04
C VAL A 1193 4.82 -3.54 -30.14
N LEU A 1194 6.03 -3.03 -29.89
CA LEU A 1194 6.98 -3.69 -28.98
C LEU A 1194 6.70 -3.27 -27.52
N GLU A 1195 6.55 -1.97 -27.29
CA GLU A 1195 6.11 -1.38 -26.02
C GLU A 1195 5.19 -0.19 -26.27
N ASP A 1196 4.18 -0.05 -25.41
CA ASP A 1196 3.34 1.13 -25.35
C ASP A 1196 2.99 1.46 -23.89
N SER A 1197 3.57 2.54 -23.38
CA SER A 1197 3.29 3.07 -22.06
C SER A 1197 3.86 4.49 -21.95
N PRO A 1198 3.10 5.47 -21.43
CA PRO A 1198 3.59 6.83 -21.23
C PRO A 1198 4.59 6.94 -20.06
N ILE A 1199 4.84 5.86 -19.32
CA ILE A 1199 5.89 5.86 -18.30
C ILE A 1199 7.27 5.89 -18.99
N ASN A 1200 7.95 7.03 -18.81
CA ASN A 1200 9.33 7.25 -19.24
C ASN A 1200 9.48 7.05 -20.76
N GLN A 1201 10.49 6.33 -21.25
CA GLN A 1201 10.80 6.29 -22.68
C GLN A 1201 11.28 4.94 -23.20
N TYR A 1202 10.91 4.61 -24.44
CA TYR A 1202 11.45 3.49 -25.21
C TYR A 1202 12.16 4.03 -26.44
N SER A 1203 13.41 3.62 -26.68
CA SER A 1203 14.22 4.29 -27.71
C SER A 1203 15.44 3.48 -28.15
N TYR A 1204 16.13 4.00 -29.17
CA TYR A 1204 17.38 3.44 -29.72
C TYR A 1204 17.25 1.94 -30.06
N PRO A 1205 16.37 1.60 -31.02
CA PRO A 1205 16.30 0.24 -31.52
C PRO A 1205 17.54 -0.10 -32.36
N SER A 1206 17.89 -1.38 -32.37
CA SER A 1206 18.79 -1.99 -33.34
C SER A 1206 18.20 -3.32 -33.79
N VAL A 1207 18.23 -3.59 -35.10
CA VAL A 1207 17.52 -4.70 -35.72
C VAL A 1207 18.38 -5.45 -36.74
N ILE A 1208 18.28 -6.78 -36.77
CA ILE A 1208 18.87 -7.67 -37.78
C ILE A 1208 17.87 -8.73 -38.21
N GLN A 1209 18.01 -9.29 -39.41
CA GLN A 1209 17.39 -10.58 -39.76
C GLN A 1209 18.43 -11.68 -39.64
N GLY A 1210 18.15 -12.66 -38.79
CA GLY A 1210 19.03 -13.78 -38.53
C GLY A 1210 19.12 -14.77 -39.69
N LYS A 1211 20.07 -15.69 -39.60
CA LYS A 1211 20.24 -16.85 -40.49
C LYS A 1211 19.02 -17.77 -40.44
N ASP A 1212 18.35 -17.83 -39.28
CA ASP A 1212 17.08 -18.51 -39.06
C ASP A 1212 15.86 -17.87 -39.78
N GLY A 1213 16.07 -16.70 -40.41
CA GLY A 1213 15.02 -15.95 -41.11
C GLY A 1213 14.14 -15.10 -40.20
N LYS A 1214 14.33 -15.14 -38.88
CA LYS A 1214 13.63 -14.31 -37.90
C LYS A 1214 14.29 -12.96 -37.78
N VAL A 1215 13.56 -11.99 -37.25
CA VAL A 1215 14.08 -10.64 -37.03
C VAL A 1215 14.29 -10.44 -35.54
N HIS A 1216 15.51 -10.02 -35.19
CA HIS A 1216 15.95 -9.81 -33.82
C HIS A 1216 16.10 -8.30 -33.58
N ILE A 1217 15.45 -7.80 -32.54
CA ILE A 1217 15.42 -6.39 -32.19
C ILE A 1217 15.94 -6.24 -30.76
N VAL A 1218 16.80 -5.26 -30.53
CA VAL A 1218 17.13 -4.78 -29.18
C VAL A 1218 16.82 -3.30 -29.06
N TYR A 1219 16.42 -2.83 -27.88
CA TYR A 1219 16.12 -1.42 -27.65
C TYR A 1219 16.27 -1.04 -26.18
N THR A 1220 16.43 0.27 -25.92
CA THR A 1220 16.45 0.82 -24.57
C THR A 1220 15.05 0.81 -23.98
N TRP A 1221 14.88 0.16 -22.83
CA TRP A 1221 13.65 0.15 -22.04
C TRP A 1221 13.79 1.07 -20.83
N ARG A 1222 13.03 2.16 -20.82
CA ARG A 1222 12.96 3.19 -19.74
C ARG A 1222 14.31 3.74 -19.28
N ARG A 1223 15.34 3.68 -20.13
CA ARG A 1223 16.76 3.97 -19.80
C ARG A 1223 17.36 3.13 -18.67
N GLN A 1224 16.69 2.08 -18.23
CA GLN A 1224 17.14 1.25 -17.11
C GLN A 1224 17.74 -0.06 -17.60
N ARG A 1225 17.15 -0.64 -18.65
CA ARG A 1225 17.49 -1.98 -19.14
C ARG A 1225 17.47 -2.03 -20.66
N ILE A 1226 18.06 -3.07 -21.23
CA ILE A 1226 17.95 -3.38 -22.66
C ILE A 1226 16.97 -4.53 -22.85
N LYS A 1227 15.98 -4.31 -23.73
CA LYS A 1227 15.01 -5.31 -24.13
C LYS A 1227 15.45 -5.99 -25.41
N TYR A 1228 15.13 -7.27 -25.54
CA TYR A 1228 15.30 -8.08 -26.72
C TYR A 1228 13.94 -8.64 -27.16
N ALA A 1229 13.65 -8.49 -28.44
CA ALA A 1229 12.46 -9.01 -29.11
C ALA A 1229 12.86 -9.85 -30.32
N CYS A 1230 12.15 -10.96 -30.56
CA CYS A 1230 12.30 -11.78 -31.75
C CYS A 1230 10.96 -11.87 -32.46
N LEU A 1231 10.90 -11.65 -33.77
CA LEU A 1231 9.67 -11.71 -34.55
C LEU A 1231 9.83 -12.58 -35.80
N ASP A 1232 8.74 -13.21 -36.21
CA ASP A 1232 8.62 -13.93 -37.46
C ASP A 1232 8.03 -13.02 -38.54
N PRO A 1233 8.83 -12.48 -39.47
CA PRO A 1233 8.34 -11.53 -40.46
C PRO A 1233 7.27 -12.12 -41.40
N GLN A 1234 7.11 -13.44 -41.45
CA GLN A 1234 6.06 -14.11 -42.24
C GLN A 1234 4.70 -14.17 -41.51
N GLN A 1235 4.68 -14.02 -40.19
CA GLN A 1235 3.45 -14.11 -39.38
C GLN A 1235 2.91 -12.74 -38.96
N VAL A 1236 3.65 -11.67 -39.24
CA VAL A 1236 3.27 -10.29 -38.92
C VAL A 1236 2.08 -9.86 -39.77
N GLU A 1237 1.04 -9.36 -39.13
CA GLU A 1237 -0.06 -8.66 -39.80
C GLU A 1237 0.31 -7.21 -40.06
N VAL A 1238 -0.09 -6.69 -41.23
CA VAL A 1238 0.13 -5.30 -41.63
C VAL A 1238 -1.20 -4.62 -41.91
N THR A 1239 -1.34 -3.38 -41.46
CA THR A 1239 -2.59 -2.59 -41.51
C THR A 1239 -2.24 -1.10 -41.60
N SER A 1240 -3.22 -0.24 -41.91
CA SER A 1240 -2.98 1.21 -41.92
C SER A 1240 -2.71 1.74 -40.52
N PHE A 1241 -2.09 2.92 -40.40
CA PHE A 1241 -1.83 3.54 -39.09
C PHE A 1241 -3.15 3.97 -38.39
N GLU A 1242 -4.15 4.38 -39.17
CA GLU A 1242 -5.47 4.80 -38.68
C GLU A 1242 -6.25 3.63 -38.07
N GLU A 1243 -6.25 2.46 -38.71
CA GLU A 1243 -6.99 1.27 -38.27
C GLU A 1243 -6.49 0.74 -36.92
N VAL A 1244 -5.19 0.82 -36.65
CA VAL A 1244 -4.63 0.43 -35.35
C VAL A 1244 -4.83 1.49 -34.27
N GLY A 1245 -5.41 2.65 -34.61
CA GLY A 1245 -5.63 3.76 -33.69
C GLY A 1245 -4.34 4.49 -33.32
N TRP A 1246 -3.27 4.35 -34.12
CA TRP A 1246 -2.07 5.16 -33.97
C TRP A 1246 -2.36 6.52 -34.61
N LYS A 1247 -2.96 7.42 -33.84
CA LYS A 1247 -3.23 8.80 -34.27
C LYS A 1247 -1.95 9.65 -34.12
N GLU A 1248 -1.75 10.57 -35.08
CA GLU A 1248 -0.58 11.45 -35.18
C GLU A 1248 -0.28 12.31 -33.94
#